data_AF-A0A8C8EKB9-F1
#
_entry.id   AF-A0A8C8EKB9-F1
#
_cell.length_a   1.000
_cell.length_b   1.000
_cell.length_c   1.000
_cell.angle_alpha   90.00
_cell.angle_beta   90.00
_cell.angle_gamma   90.00
#
_symmetry.space_group_name_H-M   'P 1'
#
loop_
_entity.id
_entity.type
_entity.pdbx_description
1 polymer ?
#
loop_
_entity_poly.entity_id
_entity_poly.type
_entity_poly.pdbx_seq_one_letter_code
_entity_poly.pdbx_strand_id
1 'polypeptide(L)'
;MKVCWRVCYLQWWDLSLSLSLSLSLSLFLFPPSLFPLSLSLLLSLSLSLSLSLSLSLSLSLSLSLSLSLSLSAGWNMPGSLSFNVGTAGAKVFSEPSVEEFGYTVQQLKNHQGKWLLVGSPWSGYNQDRKGDVYKCEIRGASSGCQRLNLQNSVSISTVSNVNVNMSLGLTLTRTATEDMFMACGPLWAQKCGSQYYYPGICAEVSPLFNPLSSFSPALQTCGGPMDIAIVLDGSNSIYPWPPVVAFLKKLLENLDIGPDNTQVSIIQYAVDPDFEFYLNSYKTKDSIIAAAANIPQKLGLQTNTFRAIEFARRQAFLPTNGARPGASKVMVVVTDGESHDNGLKDDVIGKCEQEKITRFGIAVLGYYIRNDIDTKNLIAEMKSIASTPTDRYFFNVSAEEALLEIAGTLGDRIFNIEGTGKGGDFQMEMSQVGFSAHQTNKQNMMMLGAVGAYGWSGTVVHYTPQKSDIFPKTAFENILEDRNHSSLLGYSVTTLNDGSTEYYVAGAPRSNHTGQVIVYIINSKGQPTVIDSQKGDQIGSYYGSVLCPLDVDKDGVSDILLVGAPMFMNEQKKETGKVYLLSFTKGILSDQGILRGPSPADNARFGMSISAVPDLNMDGYSDVVVGAPLEDNNRGVIYVFNGDKKKLRTQCSQRILGSKLDPALKYFGRSLDANSDLNDDTIPDVSVGAYGKVVQLWSRGLAVVTARATFNPDKVNILSKTCRVSGRLVSCFNTTVCFSATFRPKIPVGPVALRYNLTLDADLQSSRVTSRGQFSNSERVLQKDIRVSTRELCDAYEVFSLISKRLYSESTTNDYVRSPPSHRKTQPFFQPKRGVTKSRNIDKINH
;
A
#
# COMPACT_ATOMS: atom_id res chain seq x y z
N MET A 1 47.90 -13.48 -24.03
CA MET A 1 47.75 -12.65 -22.81
C MET A 1 46.31 -12.16 -22.73
N LYS A 2 45.71 -12.08 -21.54
CA LYS A 2 44.47 -11.32 -21.34
C LYS A 2 44.82 -9.99 -20.67
N VAL A 3 44.61 -8.87 -21.33
CA VAL A 3 44.70 -7.55 -20.70
C VAL A 3 43.36 -7.25 -20.05
N CYS A 4 43.37 -6.87 -18.78
CA CYS A 4 42.18 -6.38 -18.07
C CYS A 4 42.53 -5.08 -17.36
N TRP A 5 41.53 -4.26 -17.08
CA TRP A 5 41.74 -2.94 -16.48
C TRP A 5 40.77 -2.70 -15.34
N ARG A 6 41.21 -1.92 -14.35
CA ARG A 6 40.44 -1.56 -13.15
C ARG A 6 40.59 -0.07 -12.89
N VAL A 7 39.48 0.64 -12.73
CA VAL A 7 39.44 2.07 -12.45
C VAL A 7 39.24 2.28 -10.96
N CYS A 8 39.97 3.21 -10.34
CA CYS A 8 39.87 3.54 -8.91
C CYS A 8 39.87 5.07 -8.74
N TYR A 9 39.10 5.61 -7.81
CA TYR A 9 39.02 7.06 -7.58
C TYR A 9 39.95 7.53 -6.46
N LEU A 10 40.36 8.81 -6.54
CA LEU A 10 41.02 9.54 -5.47
C LEU A 10 39.98 10.36 -4.68
N GLN A 11 39.93 10.15 -3.37
CA GLN A 11 39.32 11.06 -2.41
C GLN A 11 40.26 11.10 -1.20
N TRP A 12 40.56 12.30 -0.68
CA TRP A 12 41.62 12.53 0.31
C TRP A 12 41.07 12.57 1.75
N TRP A 13 41.96 12.28 2.72
CA TRP A 13 41.78 12.25 4.18
C TRP A 13 40.89 11.08 4.70
N ASP A 14 41.28 10.28 5.72
CA ASP A 14 42.61 10.07 6.31
C ASP A 14 42.69 8.73 7.09
N LEU A 15 43.92 8.32 7.44
CA LEU A 15 44.36 7.26 8.38
C LEU A 15 43.87 5.80 8.24
N SER A 16 44.84 4.89 8.34
CA SER A 16 44.68 3.43 8.32
C SER A 16 44.84 2.78 9.70
N LEU A 17 44.06 1.72 9.97
CA LEU A 17 44.46 0.68 10.92
C LEU A 17 43.73 -0.64 10.60
N SER A 18 44.46 -1.59 10.02
CA SER A 18 43.96 -2.93 9.71
C SER A 18 44.57 -3.96 10.66
N LEU A 19 43.80 -4.43 11.64
CA LEU A 19 44.14 -5.62 12.40
C LEU A 19 43.81 -6.85 11.54
N SER A 20 44.82 -7.65 11.19
CA SER A 20 44.63 -8.97 10.59
C SER A 20 44.73 -10.05 11.67
N LEU A 21 43.59 -10.65 12.04
CA LEU A 21 43.59 -11.86 12.86
C LEU A 21 43.95 -13.07 11.99
N SER A 22 45.08 -13.71 12.26
CA SER A 22 45.41 -15.04 11.72
C SER A 22 44.95 -16.12 12.69
N LEU A 23 43.89 -16.87 12.37
CA LEU A 23 43.44 -17.99 13.19
C LEU A 23 44.14 -19.29 12.74
N SER A 24 45.23 -19.67 13.41
CA SER A 24 45.84 -21.00 13.28
C SER A 24 45.32 -21.89 14.41
N LEU A 25 44.42 -22.83 14.08
CA LEU A 25 43.91 -23.79 15.06
C LEU A 25 44.94 -24.90 15.29
N SER A 26 45.40 -25.05 16.53
CA SER A 26 46.13 -26.23 17.00
C SER A 26 45.41 -26.81 18.22
N LEU A 27 45.28 -28.13 18.28
CA LEU A 27 44.34 -28.83 19.14
C LEU A 27 45.08 -29.58 20.25
N PHE A 28 44.72 -29.38 21.52
CA PHE A 28 45.12 -30.21 22.66
C PHE A 28 43.97 -30.38 23.66
N LEU A 29 44.11 -31.37 24.56
CA LEU A 29 43.00 -32.11 25.20
C LEU A 29 42.46 -31.53 26.54
N PHE A 30 41.23 -31.95 26.87
CA PHE A 30 40.37 -31.83 28.09
C PHE A 30 41.04 -32.00 29.49
N PRO A 31 40.35 -31.85 30.67
CA PRO A 31 38.90 -31.63 31.00
C PRO A 31 38.66 -30.50 32.08
N PRO A 32 37.62 -30.51 32.96
CA PRO A 32 36.18 -30.31 32.72
C PRO A 32 35.51 -29.22 33.62
N SER A 33 34.34 -28.67 33.21
CA SER A 33 33.13 -28.58 34.08
C SER A 33 31.92 -27.89 33.42
N LEU A 34 30.75 -28.54 33.54
CA LEU A 34 29.36 -28.05 33.39
C LEU A 34 28.82 -27.74 31.97
N PHE A 35 27.65 -28.33 31.70
CA PHE A 35 26.92 -28.48 30.43
C PHE A 35 25.71 -27.50 30.32
N PRO A 36 24.95 -27.45 29.19
CA PRO A 36 25.14 -28.12 27.89
C PRO A 36 25.14 -27.19 26.65
N LEU A 37 25.92 -27.55 25.63
CA LEU A 37 25.49 -27.38 24.23
C LEU A 37 25.02 -28.75 23.70
N SER A 38 23.85 -28.78 23.08
CA SER A 38 23.36 -29.96 22.36
C SER A 38 23.95 -30.03 20.95
N LEU A 39 25.02 -30.82 20.78
CA LEU A 39 25.49 -31.22 19.45
C LEU A 39 24.86 -32.58 19.09
N SER A 40 23.69 -32.57 18.43
CA SER A 40 23.05 -33.79 17.95
C SER A 40 23.55 -34.17 16.56
N LEU A 41 24.55 -35.05 16.50
CA LEU A 41 24.83 -35.81 15.29
C LEU A 41 23.78 -36.93 15.18
N LEU A 42 22.83 -36.79 14.24
CA LEU A 42 21.83 -37.82 13.98
C LEU A 42 21.95 -38.31 12.54
N LEU A 43 22.60 -39.47 12.38
CA LEU A 43 22.24 -40.39 11.31
C LEU A 43 20.87 -40.98 11.65
N SER A 44 19.89 -40.78 10.77
CA SER A 44 18.63 -41.52 10.82
C SER A 44 18.29 -42.06 9.44
N LEU A 45 18.45 -43.38 9.28
CA LEU A 45 17.72 -44.12 8.25
C LEU A 45 16.22 -44.00 8.54
N SER A 46 15.42 -43.82 7.49
CA SER A 46 13.98 -44.10 7.54
C SER A 46 13.60 -44.97 6.34
N LEU A 47 13.16 -46.19 6.61
CA LEU A 47 12.57 -47.09 5.61
C LEU A 47 11.29 -46.46 5.03
N SER A 48 11.03 -46.72 3.75
CA SER A 48 9.68 -46.78 3.19
C SER A 48 9.48 -48.17 2.58
N LEU A 49 8.56 -48.96 3.14
CA LEU A 49 8.15 -50.23 2.54
C LEU A 49 7.44 -50.00 1.21
N SER A 50 7.73 -50.84 0.22
CA SER A 50 6.78 -51.22 -0.83
C SER A 50 6.90 -52.72 -1.09
N LEU A 51 5.76 -53.40 -1.19
CA LEU A 51 5.69 -54.86 -1.25
C LEU A 51 6.24 -55.42 -2.57
N SER A 52 6.81 -56.61 -2.49
CA SER A 52 7.16 -57.46 -3.62
C SER A 52 5.96 -58.26 -4.14
N LEU A 53 5.77 -58.34 -5.46
CA LEU A 53 5.81 -59.61 -6.22
C LEU A 53 5.76 -59.36 -7.75
N SER A 54 6.56 -60.13 -8.51
CA SER A 54 6.40 -60.60 -9.91
C SER A 54 5.50 -59.82 -10.91
N LEU A 55 5.88 -59.55 -12.16
CA LEU A 55 6.62 -60.42 -13.11
C LEU A 55 7.52 -59.62 -14.09
N SER A 56 8.40 -60.35 -14.76
CA SER A 56 9.33 -59.91 -15.82
C SER A 56 8.66 -59.31 -17.07
N LEU A 57 9.28 -58.28 -17.67
CA LEU A 57 10.00 -58.46 -18.94
C LEU A 57 11.03 -57.32 -19.18
N SER A 58 12.02 -57.62 -20.01
CA SER A 58 13.22 -56.81 -20.27
C SER A 58 13.01 -55.62 -21.21
N LEU A 59 13.74 -54.52 -21.00
CA LEU A 59 14.47 -53.84 -22.09
C LEU A 59 15.70 -53.11 -21.55
N SER A 60 16.80 -53.15 -22.31
CA SER A 60 18.11 -52.64 -21.90
C SER A 60 18.40 -51.23 -22.41
N LEU A 61 18.84 -50.31 -21.54
CA LEU A 61 19.60 -49.13 -21.96
C LEU A 61 20.66 -48.76 -20.91
N SER A 62 21.89 -48.54 -21.36
CA SER A 62 23.04 -48.19 -20.53
C SER A 62 23.10 -46.68 -20.27
N LEU A 63 23.14 -46.28 -19.00
CA LEU A 63 23.38 -44.90 -18.59
C LEU A 63 24.79 -44.75 -18.01
N SER A 64 25.66 -43.97 -18.67
CA SER A 64 26.96 -43.58 -18.13
C SER A 64 26.81 -42.35 -17.23
N LEU A 65 27.01 -42.54 -15.93
CA LEU A 65 26.94 -41.45 -14.95
C LEU A 65 28.21 -40.58 -15.03
N SER A 66 28.08 -39.35 -15.55
CA SER A 66 29.15 -38.34 -15.45
C SER A 66 28.86 -37.39 -14.29
N LEU A 67 29.68 -37.47 -13.24
CA LEU A 67 29.51 -36.68 -12.03
C LEU A 67 30.11 -35.28 -12.22
N SER A 68 29.30 -34.30 -12.60
CA SER A 68 29.72 -32.89 -12.71
C SER A 68 29.52 -32.14 -11.39
N LEU A 69 30.57 -32.07 -10.56
CA LEU A 69 30.57 -31.18 -9.39
C LEU A 69 30.60 -29.70 -9.84
N SER A 70 29.44 -29.06 -9.87
CA SER A 70 29.32 -27.61 -10.05
C SER A 70 29.43 -26.87 -8.72
N LEU A 71 30.67 -26.70 -8.23
CA LEU A 71 30.98 -25.82 -7.10
C LEU A 71 30.75 -24.35 -7.49
N SER A 72 29.49 -23.89 -7.38
CA SER A 72 29.10 -22.50 -7.54
C SER A 72 29.47 -21.68 -6.30
N ALA A 73 30.78 -21.48 -6.10
CA ALA A 73 31.31 -20.53 -5.12
C ALA A 73 30.97 -19.08 -5.55
N GLY A 74 29.72 -18.68 -5.29
CA GLY A 74 29.19 -17.35 -5.57
C GLY A 74 29.80 -16.29 -4.65
N TRP A 75 31.01 -15.82 -5.00
CA TRP A 75 31.64 -14.70 -4.31
C TRP A 75 30.92 -13.39 -4.67
N ASN A 76 29.88 -13.05 -3.90
CA ASN A 76 29.31 -11.71 -3.89
C ASN A 76 30.33 -10.72 -3.32
N MET A 77 31.19 -10.17 -4.18
CA MET A 77 31.90 -8.94 -3.82
C MET A 77 30.89 -7.79 -3.72
N PRO A 78 30.96 -6.94 -2.68
CA PRO A 78 30.11 -5.77 -2.58
C PRO A 78 30.51 -4.77 -3.66
N GLY A 79 29.81 -4.83 -4.80
CA GLY A 79 29.83 -3.75 -5.78
C GLY A 79 29.30 -2.47 -5.11
N SER A 80 30.00 -1.35 -5.30
CA SER A 80 29.54 -0.05 -4.80
C SER A 80 28.26 0.36 -5.54
N LEU A 81 27.10 0.07 -4.93
CA LEU A 81 25.76 0.49 -5.38
C LEU A 81 25.59 1.99 -5.15
N SER A 82 26.32 2.80 -5.91
CA SER A 82 26.13 4.24 -6.03
C SER A 82 25.83 4.56 -7.49
N PHE A 83 24.57 4.89 -7.78
CA PHE A 83 24.19 5.68 -8.94
C PHE A 83 23.97 7.13 -8.47
N ASN A 84 23.18 7.95 -9.17
CA ASN A 84 23.38 9.39 -9.17
C ASN A 84 22.55 10.20 -8.16
N VAL A 85 21.75 9.58 -7.29
CA VAL A 85 21.11 10.30 -6.18
C VAL A 85 22.15 10.54 -5.08
N GLY A 86 22.50 11.81 -4.89
CA GLY A 86 23.53 12.28 -3.97
C GLY A 86 23.07 12.29 -2.52
N THR A 87 23.89 11.72 -1.64
CA THR A 87 23.71 11.80 -0.18
C THR A 87 24.43 13.00 0.44
N ALA A 88 25.49 13.51 -0.21
CA ALA A 88 26.22 14.68 0.23
C ALA A 88 25.42 15.97 -0.05
N GLY A 89 25.24 16.82 0.96
CA GLY A 89 24.46 18.05 0.87
C GLY A 89 22.95 17.85 0.99
N ALA A 90 22.47 16.63 1.32
CA ALA A 90 21.06 16.37 1.58
C ALA A 90 20.50 17.31 2.67
N LYS A 91 19.33 17.92 2.42
CA LYS A 91 18.69 18.85 3.37
C LYS A 91 17.66 18.09 4.21
N VAL A 92 17.80 18.14 5.53
CA VAL A 92 16.89 17.48 6.47
C VAL A 92 16.02 18.53 7.15
N PHE A 93 14.71 18.42 6.97
CA PHE A 93 13.69 19.19 7.68
C PHE A 93 13.18 18.36 8.87
N SER A 94 12.80 18.99 9.97
CA SER A 94 12.41 18.29 11.20
C SER A 94 11.37 19.09 11.98
N GLU A 95 10.33 18.39 12.44
CA GLU A 95 9.21 18.90 13.23
C GLU A 95 8.84 17.85 14.30
N PRO A 96 7.92 18.12 15.25
CA PRO A 96 7.59 17.17 16.31
C PRO A 96 7.09 15.81 15.78
N SER A 97 7.81 14.73 16.08
CA SER A 97 7.49 13.40 15.55
C SER A 97 6.14 12.84 16.00
N VAL A 98 5.61 13.33 17.13
CA VAL A 98 4.27 13.00 17.63
C VAL A 98 3.13 13.49 16.72
N GLU A 99 3.39 14.45 15.83
CA GLU A 99 2.44 14.96 14.84
C GLU A 99 2.43 14.15 13.53
N GLU A 100 3.27 13.11 13.43
CA GLU A 100 3.51 12.31 12.21
C GLU A 100 4.00 13.14 11.02
N PHE A 101 4.72 14.25 11.26
CA PHE A 101 5.35 15.02 10.18
C PHE A 101 6.24 14.12 9.32
N GLY A 102 6.06 14.20 8.00
CA GLY A 102 6.69 13.31 7.03
C GLY A 102 5.84 12.09 6.65
N TYR A 103 4.57 12.02 7.07
CA TYR A 103 3.64 10.96 6.67
C TYR A 103 3.46 10.93 5.15
N THR A 104 3.10 12.06 4.54
CA THR A 104 3.13 12.30 3.09
C THR A 104 4.16 13.36 2.75
N VAL A 105 4.70 13.30 1.54
CA VAL A 105 5.60 14.33 0.97
C VAL A 105 5.21 14.57 -0.49
N GLN A 106 5.19 15.82 -0.92
CA GLN A 106 4.91 16.20 -2.31
C GLN A 106 5.72 17.45 -2.69
N GLN A 107 6.45 17.38 -3.80
CA GLN A 107 7.17 18.48 -4.43
C GLN A 107 6.18 19.39 -5.16
N LEU A 108 6.24 20.70 -4.88
CA LEU A 108 5.43 21.72 -5.54
C LEU A 108 6.32 22.86 -6.06
N LYS A 109 6.06 23.30 -7.29
CA LYS A 109 6.64 24.51 -7.87
C LYS A 109 5.50 25.49 -8.16
N ASN A 110 5.65 26.73 -7.71
CA ASN A 110 4.71 27.81 -7.99
C ASN A 110 5.49 29.09 -8.34
N HIS A 111 4.77 30.17 -8.62
CA HIS A 111 5.35 31.51 -8.84
C HIS A 111 6.13 32.10 -7.65
N GLN A 112 5.97 31.58 -6.42
CA GLN A 112 6.72 32.02 -5.24
C GLN A 112 8.04 31.26 -5.04
N GLY A 113 8.20 30.07 -5.63
CA GLY A 113 9.40 29.24 -5.48
C GLY A 113 9.15 27.75 -5.63
N LYS A 114 10.05 26.96 -5.03
CA LYS A 114 9.97 25.49 -4.97
C LYS A 114 9.89 25.04 -3.52
N TRP A 115 8.96 24.12 -3.24
CA TRP A 115 8.51 23.77 -1.89
C TRP A 115 8.39 22.27 -1.74
N LEU A 116 8.62 21.78 -0.52
CA LEU A 116 8.12 20.47 -0.10
C LEU A 116 6.86 20.69 0.71
N LEU A 117 5.74 20.16 0.21
CA LEU A 117 4.54 19.95 0.99
C LEU A 117 4.74 18.70 1.84
N VAL A 118 4.40 18.78 3.12
CA VAL A 118 4.56 17.68 4.06
C VAL A 118 3.28 17.52 4.87
N GLY A 119 2.64 16.37 4.78
CA GLY A 119 1.48 16.04 5.61
C GLY A 119 1.91 15.63 7.02
N SER A 120 1.16 16.11 8.00
CA SER A 120 1.35 15.84 9.42
C SER A 120 -0.02 15.54 10.06
N PRO A 121 -0.57 14.33 9.86
CA PRO A 121 -1.97 14.02 10.17
C PRO A 121 -2.31 14.08 11.67
N TRP A 122 -1.33 14.07 12.58
CA TRP A 122 -1.57 14.26 14.02
C TRP A 122 -1.13 15.63 14.54
N SER A 123 -0.97 16.61 13.65
CA SER A 123 -0.64 17.99 14.04
C SER A 123 -1.75 18.68 14.85
N GLY A 124 -1.33 19.39 15.90
CA GLY A 124 -2.22 20.01 16.88
C GLY A 124 -2.02 19.45 18.30
N TYR A 125 -2.73 20.04 19.27
CA TYR A 125 -2.65 19.59 20.66
C TYR A 125 -3.30 18.22 20.85
N ASN A 126 -2.88 17.45 21.87
CA ASN A 126 -3.36 16.08 22.11
C ASN A 126 -4.89 15.93 22.24
N GLN A 127 -5.61 17.01 22.58
CA GLN A 127 -7.08 17.04 22.67
C GLN A 127 -7.77 17.57 21.40
N ASP A 128 -7.02 18.14 20.45
CA ASP A 128 -7.54 18.77 19.21
C ASP A 128 -6.59 18.54 18.01
N ARG A 129 -6.21 17.27 17.77
CA ARG A 129 -5.32 16.88 16.66
C ARG A 129 -6.09 16.85 15.35
N LYS A 130 -6.14 17.96 14.61
CA LYS A 130 -6.84 18.01 13.31
C LYS A 130 -5.99 17.46 12.15
N GLY A 131 -4.67 17.43 12.32
CA GLY A 131 -3.72 17.28 11.22
C GLY A 131 -3.59 18.58 10.42
N ASP A 132 -2.51 18.70 9.65
CA ASP A 132 -2.26 19.82 8.76
C ASP A 132 -1.20 19.48 7.70
N VAL A 133 -0.98 20.42 6.78
CA VAL A 133 0.09 20.41 5.79
C VAL A 133 1.09 21.52 6.12
N TYR A 134 2.37 21.22 6.00
CA TYR A 134 3.46 22.17 6.11
C TYR A 134 4.07 22.44 4.74
N LYS A 135 4.56 23.65 4.49
CA LYS A 135 5.46 23.95 3.36
C LYS A 135 6.89 24.17 3.88
N CYS A 136 7.85 23.47 3.30
CA CYS A 136 9.26 23.61 3.62
C CYS A 136 9.98 24.29 2.45
N GLU A 137 10.73 25.36 2.73
CA GLU A 137 11.44 26.08 1.69
C GLU A 137 12.74 25.35 1.31
N ILE A 138 12.91 25.07 0.02
CA ILE A 138 14.11 24.39 -0.48
C ILE A 138 15.35 25.29 -0.40
N ARG A 139 15.26 26.54 -0.89
CA ARG A 139 16.42 27.42 -1.11
C ARG A 139 16.86 28.23 0.11
N GLY A 140 15.96 28.49 1.07
CA GLY A 140 16.27 29.18 2.31
C GLY A 140 17.36 28.49 3.14
N ALA A 141 18.22 29.29 3.78
CA ALA A 141 19.29 28.79 4.65
C ALA A 141 18.78 28.03 5.90
N SER A 142 17.56 28.32 6.33
CA SER A 142 16.85 27.58 7.37
C SER A 142 16.31 26.24 6.86
N SER A 143 16.42 25.21 7.70
CA SER A 143 15.74 23.91 7.55
C SER A 143 14.33 23.89 8.20
N GLY A 144 13.72 25.07 8.36
CA GLY A 144 12.39 25.21 8.97
C GLY A 144 11.26 24.99 7.96
N CYS A 145 10.13 24.52 8.45
CA CYS A 145 8.89 24.40 7.68
C CYS A 145 7.83 25.34 8.26
N GLN A 146 7.00 25.91 7.39
CA GLN A 146 5.86 26.73 7.80
C GLN A 146 4.59 25.89 7.76
N ARG A 147 3.91 25.79 8.91
CA ARG A 147 2.57 25.23 9.03
C ARG A 147 1.56 26.07 8.23
N LEU A 148 0.74 25.45 7.37
CA LEU A 148 -0.22 26.16 6.51
C LEU A 148 -1.53 26.53 7.23
N ASN A 149 -1.86 25.85 8.33
CA ASN A 149 -3.08 26.06 9.13
C ASN A 149 -4.39 25.78 8.37
N LEU A 150 -4.35 24.85 7.42
CA LEU A 150 -5.50 24.53 6.56
C LEU A 150 -6.69 24.02 7.37
N GLN A 151 -6.45 23.35 8.50
CA GLN A 151 -7.50 22.80 9.37
C GLN A 151 -8.49 23.83 9.92
N ASN A 152 -8.14 25.12 9.89
CA ASN A 152 -9.00 26.20 10.37
C ASN A 152 -10.05 26.62 9.33
N SER A 153 -9.86 26.26 8.06
CA SER A 153 -10.74 26.64 6.95
C SER A 153 -11.42 25.42 6.29
N VAL A 154 -10.85 24.22 6.45
CA VAL A 154 -11.43 22.98 5.92
C VAL A 154 -12.67 22.57 6.74
N SER A 155 -13.84 22.82 6.17
CA SER A 155 -15.15 22.58 6.79
C SER A 155 -16.29 22.59 5.75
N ILE A 156 -17.44 21.99 6.08
CA ILE A 156 -18.66 22.00 5.28
C ILE A 156 -19.75 22.82 5.99
N SER A 157 -20.11 23.98 5.46
CA SER A 157 -20.99 24.96 6.15
C SER A 157 -22.42 24.48 6.43
N THR A 158 -22.88 23.44 5.74
CA THR A 158 -24.25 22.91 5.85
C THR A 158 -24.47 21.91 6.99
N VAL A 159 -23.42 21.52 7.73
CA VAL A 159 -23.50 20.45 8.75
C VAL A 159 -22.72 20.77 10.03
N SER A 160 -22.99 20.01 11.09
CA SER A 160 -22.20 20.06 12.33
C SER A 160 -20.84 19.37 12.13
N ASN A 161 -19.79 20.18 12.01
CA ASN A 161 -18.42 19.72 11.72
C ASN A 161 -17.72 19.18 12.97
N VAL A 162 -17.02 18.06 12.83
CA VAL A 162 -16.18 17.46 13.87
C VAL A 162 -14.79 17.23 13.30
N ASN A 163 -13.93 18.23 13.50
CA ASN A 163 -12.59 18.28 12.92
C ASN A 163 -11.53 17.60 13.82
N VAL A 164 -11.87 17.22 15.05
CA VAL A 164 -10.96 16.51 15.97
C VAL A 164 -10.59 15.16 15.37
N ASN A 165 -9.29 14.83 15.34
CA ASN A 165 -8.72 13.62 14.74
C ASN A 165 -8.95 13.45 13.22
N MET A 166 -9.39 14.50 12.51
CA MET A 166 -9.73 14.40 11.08
C MET A 166 -8.58 13.96 10.15
N SER A 167 -7.35 14.06 10.65
CA SER A 167 -6.13 13.57 9.99
C SER A 167 -5.87 14.23 8.64
N LEU A 168 -6.06 15.56 8.57
CA LEU A 168 -5.76 16.34 7.36
C LEU A 168 -4.29 16.20 6.99
N GLY A 169 -4.02 15.95 5.70
CA GLY A 169 -2.68 15.69 5.19
C GLY A 169 -2.27 14.21 5.20
N LEU A 170 -3.15 13.30 5.64
CA LEU A 170 -2.96 11.85 5.44
C LEU A 170 -2.88 11.52 3.94
N THR A 171 -3.63 12.26 3.11
CA THR A 171 -3.59 12.21 1.65
C THR A 171 -3.20 13.58 1.11
N LEU A 172 -2.15 13.61 0.29
CA LEU A 172 -1.78 14.73 -0.57
C LEU A 172 -1.76 14.22 -2.00
N THR A 173 -2.31 15.00 -2.92
CA THR A 173 -2.25 14.69 -4.36
C THR A 173 -2.15 15.95 -5.20
N ARG A 174 -1.64 15.78 -6.42
CA ARG A 174 -1.60 16.83 -7.44
C ARG A 174 -2.99 17.00 -8.05
N THR A 175 -3.30 18.20 -8.49
CA THR A 175 -4.49 18.53 -9.29
C THR A 175 -4.12 18.66 -10.77
N ALA A 176 -5.11 18.81 -11.65
CA ALA A 176 -4.89 19.06 -13.08
C ALA A 176 -4.07 20.35 -13.36
N THR A 177 -4.08 21.30 -12.43
CA THR A 177 -3.18 22.48 -12.44
C THR A 177 -1.94 22.19 -11.61
N GLU A 178 -0.75 22.34 -12.22
CA GLU A 178 0.54 21.87 -11.66
C GLU A 178 1.01 22.58 -10.38
N ASP A 179 0.60 23.83 -10.17
CA ASP A 179 0.96 24.66 -9.01
C ASP A 179 -0.10 24.65 -7.88
N MET A 180 -1.16 23.85 -8.05
CA MET A 180 -2.18 23.53 -7.05
C MET A 180 -2.01 22.11 -6.49
N PHE A 181 -2.63 21.86 -5.34
CA PHE A 181 -2.70 20.53 -4.74
C PHE A 181 -4.01 20.32 -3.99
N MET A 182 -4.34 19.06 -3.71
CA MET A 182 -5.47 18.67 -2.87
C MET A 182 -4.96 17.98 -1.61
N ALA A 183 -5.55 18.33 -0.47
CA ALA A 183 -5.31 17.68 0.82
C ALA A 183 -6.62 17.10 1.35
N CYS A 184 -6.59 15.86 1.86
CA CYS A 184 -7.75 15.23 2.46
C CYS A 184 -7.52 14.85 3.94
N GLY A 185 -8.60 14.91 4.70
CA GLY A 185 -8.74 14.37 6.06
C GLY A 185 -9.83 13.29 6.05
N PRO A 186 -9.49 12.02 5.79
CA PRO A 186 -10.48 10.95 5.63
C PRO A 186 -11.14 10.53 6.95
N LEU A 187 -10.66 11.02 8.10
CA LEU A 187 -11.29 10.86 9.41
C LEU A 187 -12.07 12.12 9.84
N TRP A 188 -12.28 13.08 8.94
CA TRP A 188 -13.22 14.17 9.21
C TRP A 188 -14.62 13.62 9.44
N ALA A 189 -15.28 14.14 10.48
CA ALA A 189 -16.59 13.68 10.87
C ALA A 189 -17.67 14.76 10.79
N GLN A 190 -18.87 14.30 10.47
CA GLN A 190 -20.13 15.01 10.58
C GLN A 190 -20.87 14.49 11.81
N LYS A 191 -21.34 15.39 12.69
CA LYS A 191 -22.20 15.01 13.82
C LYS A 191 -23.67 14.96 13.38
N CYS A 192 -24.34 13.85 13.65
CA CYS A 192 -25.75 13.61 13.40
C CYS A 192 -26.43 13.11 14.69
N GLY A 193 -27.17 13.98 15.38
CA GLY A 193 -27.69 13.67 16.73
C GLY A 193 -26.53 13.37 17.70
N SER A 194 -26.54 12.20 18.34
CA SER A 194 -25.43 11.66 19.12
C SER A 194 -24.37 10.91 18.30
N GLN A 195 -24.56 10.71 16.99
CA GLN A 195 -23.65 9.97 16.11
C GLN A 195 -22.60 10.83 15.41
N TYR A 196 -21.52 10.16 15.02
CA TYR A 196 -20.40 10.70 14.24
C TYR A 196 -20.24 9.85 12.98
N TYR A 197 -20.52 10.44 11.83
CA TYR A 197 -20.21 9.84 10.53
C TYR A 197 -18.87 10.34 10.04
N TYR A 198 -18.10 9.45 9.42
CA TYR A 198 -16.77 9.72 8.91
C TYR A 198 -16.78 9.59 7.38
N PRO A 199 -17.49 10.48 6.65
CA PRO A 199 -17.50 10.45 5.19
C PRO A 199 -16.19 10.96 4.58
N GLY A 200 -15.31 11.57 5.38
CA GLY A 200 -14.07 12.21 4.94
C GLY A 200 -14.31 13.58 4.28
N ILE A 201 -13.26 14.39 4.24
CA ILE A 201 -13.26 15.71 3.58
C ILE A 201 -11.99 15.90 2.76
N CYS A 202 -12.10 16.58 1.63
CA CYS A 202 -10.97 17.04 0.83
C CYS A 202 -11.10 18.55 0.58
N ALA A 203 -9.97 19.21 0.37
CA ALA A 203 -9.93 20.60 -0.05
C ALA A 203 -8.85 20.83 -1.11
N GLU A 204 -9.19 21.59 -2.15
CA GLU A 204 -8.22 22.11 -3.10
C GLU A 204 -7.53 23.34 -2.51
N VAL A 205 -6.22 23.45 -2.74
CA VAL A 205 -5.37 24.51 -2.22
C VAL A 205 -4.71 25.24 -3.39
N SER A 206 -4.90 26.56 -3.40
CA SER A 206 -4.37 27.49 -4.41
C SER A 206 -2.83 27.56 -4.40
N PRO A 207 -2.21 28.10 -5.47
CA PRO A 207 -0.75 28.29 -5.52
C PRO A 207 -0.20 29.21 -4.43
N LEU A 208 -1.06 30.04 -3.81
CA LEU A 208 -0.74 30.89 -2.66
C LEU A 208 -0.95 30.21 -1.30
N PHE A 209 -1.18 28.89 -1.29
CA PHE A 209 -1.42 28.06 -0.10
C PHE A 209 -2.72 28.35 0.67
N ASN A 210 -3.66 29.08 0.05
CA ASN A 210 -5.01 29.28 0.62
C ASN A 210 -5.95 28.17 0.14
N PRO A 211 -6.75 27.54 1.01
CA PRO A 211 -7.78 26.58 0.61
C PRO A 211 -8.90 27.29 -0.16
N LEU A 212 -9.35 26.69 -1.26
CA LEU A 212 -10.34 27.25 -2.19
C LEU A 212 -11.75 26.79 -1.85
N SER A 213 -12.00 25.48 -2.01
CA SER A 213 -13.27 24.83 -1.71
C SER A 213 -12.99 23.53 -0.95
N SER A 214 -13.76 23.31 0.11
CA SER A 214 -13.80 22.04 0.83
C SER A 214 -15.04 21.27 0.40
N PHE A 215 -14.91 19.96 0.22
CA PHE A 215 -15.99 19.11 -0.24
C PHE A 215 -15.94 17.72 0.39
N SER A 216 -17.11 17.11 0.56
CA SER A 216 -17.30 15.75 1.06
C SER A 216 -18.30 15.05 0.12
N PRO A 217 -17.84 14.24 -0.85
CA PRO A 217 -18.73 13.64 -1.86
C PRO A 217 -19.80 12.73 -1.26
N ALA A 218 -19.46 12.07 -0.16
CA ALA A 218 -20.32 11.14 0.57
C ALA A 218 -20.92 11.77 1.85
N LEU A 219 -21.16 13.08 1.85
CA LEU A 219 -21.85 13.75 2.95
C LEU A 219 -23.23 13.09 3.17
N GLN A 220 -23.54 12.70 4.40
CA GLN A 220 -24.80 12.01 4.69
C GLN A 220 -25.87 13.01 5.13
N THR A 221 -27.10 12.79 4.69
CA THR A 221 -28.27 13.38 5.35
C THR A 221 -28.42 12.70 6.71
N CYS A 222 -28.22 13.43 7.80
CA CYS A 222 -28.53 12.91 9.14
C CYS A 222 -29.97 12.39 9.19
N GLY A 223 -30.21 11.28 9.89
CA GLY A 223 -31.56 10.85 10.20
C GLY A 223 -32.35 11.98 10.87
N GLY A 224 -33.63 12.09 10.50
CA GLY A 224 -34.54 13.04 11.12
C GLY A 224 -34.94 12.61 12.54
N PRO A 225 -35.76 13.41 13.24
CA PRO A 225 -36.37 13.01 14.50
C PRO A 225 -37.03 11.62 14.40
N MET A 226 -37.09 10.88 15.49
CA MET A 226 -37.71 9.54 15.51
C MET A 226 -38.79 9.42 16.59
N ASP A 227 -39.94 8.89 16.21
CA ASP A 227 -41.08 8.67 17.10
C ASP A 227 -41.25 7.15 17.29
N ILE A 228 -41.15 6.68 18.52
CA ILE A 228 -41.24 5.26 18.88
C ILE A 228 -42.54 4.99 19.65
N ALA A 229 -43.30 3.98 19.23
CA ALA A 229 -44.42 3.43 19.99
C ALA A 229 -44.07 2.02 20.51
N ILE A 230 -43.87 1.87 21.81
CA ILE A 230 -43.66 0.57 22.45
C ILE A 230 -45.04 0.02 22.84
N VAL A 231 -45.39 -1.15 22.32
CA VAL A 231 -46.68 -1.83 22.49
C VAL A 231 -46.43 -3.11 23.28
N LEU A 232 -46.89 -3.10 24.53
CA LEU A 232 -46.60 -4.12 25.53
C LEU A 232 -47.83 -4.95 25.85
N ASP A 233 -47.71 -6.26 25.73
CA ASP A 233 -48.64 -7.20 26.31
C ASP A 233 -48.59 -7.10 27.84
N GLY A 234 -49.72 -6.72 28.43
CA GLY A 234 -49.96 -6.64 29.88
C GLY A 234 -51.03 -7.62 30.34
N SER A 235 -51.37 -8.63 29.53
CA SER A 235 -52.30 -9.69 29.88
C SER A 235 -51.77 -10.57 31.03
N ASN A 236 -52.60 -11.49 31.52
CA ASN A 236 -52.26 -12.35 32.66
C ASN A 236 -51.23 -13.45 32.37
N SER A 237 -50.88 -13.71 31.10
CA SER A 237 -49.87 -14.73 30.73
C SER A 237 -48.44 -14.25 30.98
N ILE A 238 -48.15 -12.98 30.67
CA ILE A 238 -46.90 -12.30 31.02
C ILE A 238 -46.72 -12.36 32.54
N TYR A 239 -45.83 -13.23 32.99
CA TYR A 239 -45.50 -13.36 34.40
C TYR A 239 -44.08 -13.95 34.58
N PRO A 240 -43.21 -13.32 35.39
CA PRO A 240 -43.47 -12.14 36.22
C PRO A 240 -43.35 -10.80 35.44
N TRP A 241 -44.04 -9.74 35.90
CA TRP A 241 -44.01 -8.41 35.28
C TRP A 241 -42.69 -7.60 35.45
N PRO A 242 -41.99 -7.62 36.61
CA PRO A 242 -40.81 -6.77 36.82
C PRO A 242 -39.68 -6.87 35.77
N PRO A 243 -39.38 -8.04 35.16
CA PRO A 243 -38.47 -8.11 34.01
C PRO A 243 -38.86 -7.25 32.81
N VAL A 244 -40.16 -7.11 32.50
CA VAL A 244 -40.66 -6.27 31.39
C VAL A 244 -40.35 -4.80 31.68
N VAL A 245 -40.56 -4.35 32.91
CA VAL A 245 -40.21 -2.99 33.38
C VAL A 245 -38.69 -2.77 33.35
N ALA A 246 -37.91 -3.78 33.74
CA ALA A 246 -36.44 -3.72 33.68
C ALA A 246 -35.92 -3.64 32.23
N PHE A 247 -36.54 -4.38 31.30
CA PHE A 247 -36.30 -4.29 29.86
C PHE A 247 -36.60 -2.89 29.31
N LEU A 248 -37.77 -2.32 29.63
CA LEU A 248 -38.13 -0.96 29.21
C LEU A 248 -37.11 0.06 29.68
N LYS A 249 -36.75 0.03 30.96
CA LYS A 249 -35.72 0.91 31.51
C LYS A 249 -34.42 0.75 30.73
N LYS A 250 -33.98 -0.48 30.48
CA LYS A 250 -32.70 -0.73 29.79
C LYS A 250 -32.72 -0.29 28.32
N LEU A 251 -33.85 -0.42 27.64
CA LEU A 251 -34.04 0.08 26.28
C LEU A 251 -34.00 1.61 26.24
N LEU A 252 -34.73 2.29 27.14
CA LEU A 252 -34.77 3.76 27.23
C LEU A 252 -33.42 4.39 27.61
N GLU A 253 -32.60 3.70 28.41
CA GLU A 253 -31.21 4.11 28.69
C GLU A 253 -30.37 4.28 27.42
N ASN A 254 -30.60 3.42 26.41
CA ASN A 254 -29.78 3.35 25.19
C ASN A 254 -30.21 4.34 24.08
N LEU A 255 -31.40 4.95 24.16
CA LEU A 255 -31.96 5.85 23.13
C LEU A 255 -31.60 7.33 23.34
N ASP A 256 -31.52 8.14 22.29
CA ASP A 256 -31.25 9.59 22.40
C ASP A 256 -32.55 10.41 22.62
N ILE A 257 -33.12 10.29 23.83
CA ILE A 257 -34.45 10.83 24.14
C ILE A 257 -34.43 12.35 24.36
N GLY A 258 -35.15 13.10 23.52
CA GLY A 258 -35.33 14.54 23.64
C GLY A 258 -36.32 15.11 22.61
N PRO A 259 -36.79 16.37 22.78
CA PRO A 259 -37.86 16.95 21.95
C PRO A 259 -37.52 17.01 20.46
N ASP A 260 -36.23 17.23 20.14
CA ASP A 260 -35.70 17.35 18.78
C ASP A 260 -35.08 16.02 18.26
N ASN A 261 -34.84 15.06 19.15
CA ASN A 261 -34.20 13.76 18.86
C ASN A 261 -35.26 12.64 18.84
N THR A 262 -35.19 11.67 19.75
CA THR A 262 -36.16 10.58 19.85
C THR A 262 -37.25 10.86 20.89
N GLN A 263 -38.51 10.63 20.50
CA GLN A 263 -39.67 10.67 21.40
C GLN A 263 -40.27 9.26 21.52
N VAL A 264 -40.76 8.90 22.71
CA VAL A 264 -41.24 7.54 22.99
C VAL A 264 -42.61 7.59 23.65
N SER A 265 -43.53 6.80 23.10
CA SER A 265 -44.85 6.50 23.63
C SER A 265 -44.87 5.05 24.10
N ILE A 266 -45.55 4.79 25.21
CA ILE A 266 -45.74 3.44 25.76
C ILE A 266 -47.23 3.15 25.82
N ILE A 267 -47.63 2.03 25.25
CA ILE A 267 -48.99 1.50 25.17
C ILE A 267 -48.98 0.12 25.79
N GLN A 268 -49.95 -0.16 26.66
CA GLN A 268 -50.14 -1.47 27.26
C GLN A 268 -51.49 -2.05 26.83
N TYR A 269 -51.53 -3.33 26.47
CA TYR A 269 -52.75 -3.99 25.99
C TYR A 269 -53.01 -5.35 26.64
N ALA A 270 -54.27 -5.75 26.64
CA ALA A 270 -54.69 -7.12 26.89
C ALA A 270 -55.95 -7.39 26.05
N VAL A 271 -57.14 -7.22 26.65
CA VAL A 271 -58.42 -7.16 25.94
C VAL A 271 -58.50 -5.89 25.08
N ASP A 272 -58.16 -4.74 25.67
CA ASP A 272 -58.10 -3.43 25.02
C ASP A 272 -56.72 -2.77 25.22
N PRO A 273 -56.25 -1.94 24.27
CA PRO A 273 -55.03 -1.15 24.41
C PRO A 273 -55.30 0.22 25.05
N ASP A 274 -54.42 0.66 25.94
CA ASP A 274 -54.42 2.01 26.53
C ASP A 274 -53.00 2.61 26.53
N PHE A 275 -52.92 3.94 26.59
CA PHE A 275 -51.64 4.63 26.76
C PHE A 275 -51.21 4.63 28.23
N GLU A 276 -49.95 4.27 28.46
CA GLU A 276 -49.22 4.72 29.65
C GLU A 276 -48.76 6.16 29.42
N PHE A 277 -48.07 6.42 28.29
CA PHE A 277 -47.52 7.74 27.94
C PHE A 277 -47.63 8.05 26.43
N TYR A 278 -47.94 9.30 26.09
CA TYR A 278 -47.85 9.85 24.73
C TYR A 278 -46.42 10.32 24.39
N LEU A 279 -46.08 10.47 23.11
CA LEU A 279 -44.73 10.88 22.64
C LEU A 279 -44.24 12.18 23.28
N ASN A 280 -45.15 13.14 23.51
CA ASN A 280 -44.87 14.45 24.10
C ASN A 280 -44.99 14.50 25.64
N SER A 281 -45.24 13.37 26.32
CA SER A 281 -45.45 13.34 27.78
C SER A 281 -44.19 13.67 28.58
N TYR A 282 -43.02 13.26 28.06
CA TYR A 282 -41.73 13.48 28.70
C TYR A 282 -40.73 14.11 27.72
N LYS A 283 -39.91 15.04 28.22
CA LYS A 283 -38.93 15.79 27.42
C LYS A 283 -37.48 15.38 27.69
N THR A 284 -37.23 14.55 28.70
CA THR A 284 -35.87 14.15 29.10
C THR A 284 -35.80 12.66 29.39
N LYS A 285 -34.65 12.05 29.05
CA LYS A 285 -34.36 10.63 29.32
C LYS A 285 -34.65 10.24 30.77
N ASP A 286 -34.17 11.02 31.74
CA ASP A 286 -34.33 10.71 33.17
C ASP A 286 -35.81 10.69 33.58
N SER A 287 -36.62 11.64 33.07
CA SER A 287 -38.05 11.72 33.39
C SER A 287 -38.85 10.53 32.87
N ILE A 288 -38.59 10.07 31.64
CA ILE A 288 -39.30 8.90 31.09
C ILE A 288 -38.82 7.59 31.70
N ILE A 289 -37.53 7.46 32.04
CA ILE A 289 -37.01 6.28 32.75
C ILE A 289 -37.64 6.16 34.14
N ALA A 290 -37.73 7.27 34.89
CA ALA A 290 -38.37 7.28 36.20
C ALA A 290 -39.87 6.94 36.13
N ALA A 291 -40.57 7.38 35.08
CA ALA A 291 -41.96 7.03 34.85
C ALA A 291 -42.16 5.56 34.44
N ALA A 292 -41.37 5.08 33.46
CA ALA A 292 -41.45 3.72 32.97
C ALA A 292 -41.15 2.66 34.06
N ALA A 293 -40.27 2.98 35.01
CA ALA A 293 -39.95 2.13 36.15
C ALA A 293 -41.14 1.84 37.10
N ASN A 294 -42.25 2.58 36.97
CA ASN A 294 -43.42 2.47 37.84
C ASN A 294 -44.70 2.01 37.11
N ILE A 295 -44.61 1.56 35.86
CA ILE A 295 -45.76 1.07 35.09
C ILE A 295 -46.31 -0.23 35.73
N PRO A 296 -47.58 -0.27 36.17
CA PRO A 296 -48.22 -1.49 36.66
C PRO A 296 -48.64 -2.40 35.51
N GLN A 297 -48.76 -3.70 35.77
CA GLN A 297 -49.36 -4.64 34.82
C GLN A 297 -50.86 -4.35 34.66
N LYS A 298 -51.35 -4.28 33.42
CA LYS A 298 -52.74 -3.95 33.06
C LYS A 298 -53.74 -5.03 33.49
N LEU A 299 -53.33 -6.29 33.39
CA LEU A 299 -54.13 -7.51 33.61
C LEU A 299 -55.24 -7.69 32.56
N GLY A 300 -55.53 -8.94 32.22
CA GLY A 300 -56.57 -9.31 31.27
C GLY A 300 -56.49 -10.78 30.83
N LEU A 301 -57.63 -11.29 30.35
CA LEU A 301 -57.80 -12.71 29.96
C LEU A 301 -57.63 -12.97 28.46
N GLN A 302 -57.20 -11.96 27.68
CA GLN A 302 -56.97 -12.06 26.24
C GLN A 302 -55.75 -11.24 25.85
N THR A 303 -55.21 -11.58 24.68
CA THR A 303 -54.07 -10.93 24.03
C THR A 303 -54.53 -10.49 22.64
N ASN A 304 -55.00 -9.24 22.49
CA ASN A 304 -55.51 -8.68 21.23
C ASN A 304 -54.43 -7.82 20.55
N THR A 305 -53.38 -8.47 20.06
CA THR A 305 -52.16 -7.87 19.51
C THR A 305 -52.43 -7.01 18.26
N PHE A 306 -53.30 -7.44 17.33
CA PHE A 306 -53.53 -6.67 16.10
C PHE A 306 -54.38 -5.41 16.34
N ARG A 307 -55.34 -5.46 17.28
CA ARG A 307 -56.07 -4.30 17.80
C ARG A 307 -55.13 -3.32 18.50
N ALA A 308 -54.12 -3.81 19.23
CA ALA A 308 -53.10 -2.97 19.85
C ALA A 308 -52.18 -2.29 18.82
N ILE A 309 -51.76 -3.02 17.76
CA ILE A 309 -50.97 -2.47 16.65
C ILE A 309 -51.77 -1.40 15.88
N GLU A 310 -53.05 -1.66 15.54
CA GLU A 310 -53.93 -0.68 14.86
C GLU A 310 -54.18 0.55 15.74
N PHE A 311 -54.32 0.38 17.06
CA PHE A 311 -54.42 1.50 18.01
C PHE A 311 -53.13 2.33 18.04
N ALA A 312 -51.97 1.70 18.21
CA ALA A 312 -50.68 2.38 18.19
C ALA A 312 -50.45 3.12 16.86
N ARG A 313 -50.74 2.46 15.73
CA ARG A 313 -50.69 3.06 14.39
C ARG A 313 -51.55 4.33 14.30
N ARG A 314 -52.82 4.24 14.70
CA ARG A 314 -53.79 5.35 14.60
C ARG A 314 -53.62 6.46 15.62
N GLN A 315 -53.08 6.16 16.80
CA GLN A 315 -53.12 7.07 17.95
C GLN A 315 -51.73 7.53 18.40
N ALA A 316 -50.72 6.66 18.45
CA ALA A 316 -49.39 7.07 18.92
C ALA A 316 -48.76 8.08 17.96
N PHE A 317 -48.90 7.85 16.66
CA PHE A 317 -48.33 8.68 15.60
C PHE A 317 -49.24 9.86 15.17
N LEU A 318 -50.11 10.34 16.06
CA LEU A 318 -50.89 11.57 15.84
C LEU A 318 -50.14 12.82 16.34
N PRO A 319 -50.16 13.94 15.59
CA PRO A 319 -49.56 15.21 16.05
C PRO A 319 -50.12 15.72 17.38
N THR A 320 -51.39 15.45 17.69
CA THR A 320 -52.02 15.78 18.99
C THR A 320 -51.35 15.05 20.16
N ASN A 321 -50.81 13.85 19.90
CA ASN A 321 -50.18 12.98 20.88
C ASN A 321 -48.64 13.08 20.82
N GLY A 322 -48.12 14.11 20.15
CA GLY A 322 -46.71 14.47 20.07
C GLY A 322 -46.00 14.12 18.76
N ALA A 323 -46.62 13.37 17.86
CA ALA A 323 -45.94 12.88 16.65
C ALA A 323 -45.49 14.02 15.71
N ARG A 324 -44.27 13.92 15.21
CA ARG A 324 -43.61 15.00 14.48
C ARG A 324 -43.69 14.77 12.96
N PRO A 325 -44.04 15.81 12.17
CA PRO A 325 -44.08 15.68 10.71
C PRO A 325 -42.67 15.43 10.17
N GLY A 326 -42.52 14.34 9.39
CA GLY A 326 -41.22 13.93 8.85
C GLY A 326 -40.37 13.08 9.80
N ALA A 327 -40.84 12.76 11.01
CA ALA A 327 -40.15 11.83 11.88
C ALA A 327 -40.29 10.37 11.40
N SER A 328 -39.23 9.58 11.60
CA SER A 328 -39.27 8.13 11.38
C SER A 328 -40.18 7.47 12.41
N LYS A 329 -41.13 6.64 11.97
CA LYS A 329 -42.07 5.94 12.85
C LYS A 329 -41.58 4.52 13.14
N VAL A 330 -41.29 4.22 14.40
CA VAL A 330 -40.88 2.89 14.85
C VAL A 330 -41.89 2.34 15.84
N MET A 331 -42.24 1.07 15.73
CA MET A 331 -43.08 0.35 16.69
C MET A 331 -42.33 -0.86 17.24
N VAL A 332 -42.42 -1.11 18.54
CA VAL A 332 -41.81 -2.27 19.20
C VAL A 332 -42.93 -3.05 19.88
N VAL A 333 -43.26 -4.23 19.34
CA VAL A 333 -44.35 -5.09 19.83
C VAL A 333 -43.77 -6.23 20.65
N VAL A 334 -44.21 -6.38 21.90
CA VAL A 334 -43.75 -7.41 22.85
C VAL A 334 -44.95 -8.20 23.36
N THR A 335 -44.92 -9.53 23.23
CA THR A 335 -46.00 -10.43 23.70
C THR A 335 -45.46 -11.83 24.00
N ASP A 336 -46.16 -12.55 24.89
CA ASP A 336 -45.91 -13.96 25.20
C ASP A 336 -46.98 -14.93 24.68
N GLY A 337 -48.01 -14.43 23.97
CA GLY A 337 -49.20 -15.20 23.58
C GLY A 337 -49.60 -15.01 22.12
N GLU A 338 -50.13 -16.06 21.49
CA GLU A 338 -50.80 -15.97 20.19
C GLU A 338 -52.00 -15.02 20.24
N SER A 339 -52.14 -14.18 19.21
CA SER A 339 -53.18 -13.15 19.20
C SER A 339 -54.58 -13.72 19.01
N HIS A 340 -55.49 -13.33 19.89
CA HIS A 340 -56.90 -13.71 19.84
C HIS A 340 -57.67 -13.04 18.67
N ASP A 341 -57.05 -12.06 18.01
CA ASP A 341 -57.59 -11.28 16.89
C ASP A 341 -56.79 -11.43 15.58
N ASN A 342 -56.03 -12.52 15.41
CA ASN A 342 -55.19 -12.81 14.22
C ASN A 342 -55.92 -12.70 12.86
N GLY A 343 -57.26 -12.78 12.83
CA GLY A 343 -58.06 -12.47 11.63
C GLY A 343 -57.93 -11.02 11.11
N LEU A 344 -57.37 -10.09 11.89
CA LEU A 344 -57.11 -8.69 11.50
C LEU A 344 -55.72 -8.47 10.89
N LYS A 345 -54.84 -9.48 10.94
CA LYS A 345 -53.41 -9.39 10.65
C LYS A 345 -53.07 -8.71 9.32
N ASP A 346 -53.58 -9.23 8.21
CA ASP A 346 -53.13 -8.79 6.88
C ASP A 346 -53.54 -7.34 6.57
N ASP A 347 -54.70 -6.91 7.09
CA ASP A 347 -55.19 -5.53 6.97
C ASP A 347 -54.37 -4.56 7.83
N VAL A 348 -54.12 -4.89 9.10
CA VAL A 348 -53.37 -4.03 10.03
C VAL A 348 -51.90 -3.90 9.63
N ILE A 349 -51.24 -5.01 9.28
CA ILE A 349 -49.84 -4.99 8.84
C ILE A 349 -49.70 -4.32 7.47
N GLY A 350 -50.64 -4.56 6.54
CA GLY A 350 -50.70 -3.86 5.25
C GLY A 350 -50.79 -2.33 5.39
N LYS A 351 -51.59 -1.83 6.35
CA LYS A 351 -51.66 -0.40 6.68
C LYS A 351 -50.38 0.14 7.30
N CYS A 352 -49.72 -0.62 8.17
CA CYS A 352 -48.43 -0.22 8.75
C CYS A 352 -47.33 -0.07 7.68
N GLU A 353 -47.29 -0.95 6.68
CA GLU A 353 -46.38 -0.85 5.53
C GLU A 353 -46.69 0.37 4.64
N GLN A 354 -47.97 0.64 4.35
CA GLN A 354 -48.38 1.83 3.60
C GLN A 354 -47.96 3.13 4.29
N GLU A 355 -48.05 3.17 5.63
CA GLU A 355 -47.65 4.31 6.46
C GLU A 355 -46.16 4.31 6.83
N LYS A 356 -45.37 3.37 6.30
CA LYS A 356 -43.91 3.23 6.48
C LYS A 356 -43.47 3.14 7.94
N ILE A 357 -44.22 2.41 8.75
CA ILE A 357 -43.89 2.18 10.16
C ILE A 357 -42.98 0.96 10.24
N THR A 358 -41.74 1.16 10.69
CA THR A 358 -40.80 0.07 10.97
C THR A 358 -41.22 -0.64 12.25
N ARG A 359 -41.39 -1.96 12.22
CA ARG A 359 -41.93 -2.73 13.34
C ARG A 359 -40.95 -3.79 13.80
N PHE A 360 -40.64 -3.80 15.10
CA PHE A 360 -39.94 -4.88 15.78
C PHE A 360 -40.97 -5.82 16.43
N GLY A 361 -40.76 -7.13 16.31
CA GLY A 361 -41.59 -8.14 16.95
C GLY A 361 -40.76 -8.99 17.92
N ILE A 362 -41.15 -9.00 19.20
CA ILE A 362 -40.45 -9.70 20.27
C ILE A 362 -41.38 -10.77 20.88
N ALA A 363 -41.07 -12.04 20.63
CA ALA A 363 -41.79 -13.18 21.21
C ALA A 363 -41.16 -13.62 22.54
N VAL A 364 -41.92 -13.57 23.62
CA VAL A 364 -41.52 -14.07 24.95
C VAL A 364 -42.02 -15.50 25.09
N LEU A 365 -41.11 -16.48 25.11
CA LEU A 365 -41.49 -17.90 25.08
C LEU A 365 -41.64 -18.52 26.48
N GLY A 366 -41.51 -17.71 27.55
CA GLY A 366 -41.52 -18.15 28.94
C GLY A 366 -42.76 -18.98 29.28
N TYR A 367 -43.96 -18.45 29.00
CA TYR A 367 -45.22 -19.16 29.26
C TYR A 367 -45.31 -20.49 28.49
N TYR A 368 -44.92 -20.51 27.21
CA TYR A 368 -44.97 -21.71 26.37
C TYR A 368 -44.01 -22.79 26.86
N ILE A 369 -42.76 -22.42 27.18
CA ILE A 369 -41.73 -23.35 27.65
C ILE A 369 -42.06 -23.90 29.04
N ARG A 370 -42.62 -23.08 29.95
CA ARG A 370 -43.04 -23.52 31.29
C ARG A 370 -44.20 -24.54 31.26
N ASN A 371 -45.01 -24.54 30.20
CA ASN A 371 -46.21 -25.38 30.06
C ASN A 371 -46.10 -26.45 28.96
N ASP A 372 -44.91 -26.66 28.38
CA ASP A 372 -44.65 -27.62 27.28
C ASP A 372 -45.53 -27.42 26.03
N ILE A 373 -45.72 -26.15 25.63
CA ILE A 373 -46.55 -25.73 24.47
C ILE A 373 -45.67 -25.43 23.26
N ASP A 374 -46.10 -25.84 22.06
CA ASP A 374 -45.37 -25.61 20.80
C ASP A 374 -45.28 -24.12 20.43
N THR A 375 -44.06 -23.57 20.42
CA THR A 375 -43.79 -22.15 20.15
C THR A 375 -43.90 -21.73 18.67
N LYS A 376 -44.10 -22.67 17.73
CA LYS A 376 -44.03 -22.39 16.28
C LYS A 376 -45.01 -21.32 15.82
N ASN A 377 -46.24 -21.34 16.32
CA ASN A 377 -47.28 -20.40 15.89
C ASN A 377 -46.97 -18.97 16.33
N LEU A 378 -46.68 -18.75 17.61
CA LEU A 378 -46.27 -17.45 18.17
C LEU A 378 -45.05 -16.88 17.41
N ILE A 379 -44.04 -17.72 17.15
CA ILE A 379 -42.86 -17.33 16.35
C ILE A 379 -43.25 -16.94 14.92
N ALA A 380 -44.18 -17.65 14.28
CA ALA A 380 -44.65 -17.32 12.92
C ALA A 380 -45.49 -16.04 12.88
N GLU A 381 -46.32 -15.80 13.90
CA GLU A 381 -47.10 -14.57 14.06
C GLU A 381 -46.19 -13.36 14.25
N MET A 382 -45.26 -13.43 15.21
CA MET A 382 -44.33 -12.33 15.50
C MET A 382 -43.35 -12.03 14.36
N LYS A 383 -42.94 -13.05 13.59
CA LYS A 383 -42.20 -12.85 12.33
C LYS A 383 -43.00 -12.13 11.25
N SER A 384 -44.33 -12.23 11.27
CA SER A 384 -45.21 -11.53 10.32
C SER A 384 -45.60 -10.11 10.76
N ILE A 385 -45.48 -9.80 12.05
CA ILE A 385 -45.60 -8.44 12.59
C ILE A 385 -44.33 -7.63 12.26
N ALA A 386 -43.15 -8.25 12.41
CA ALA A 386 -41.85 -7.61 12.15
C ALA A 386 -41.68 -7.14 10.69
N SER A 387 -40.98 -6.02 10.50
CA SER A 387 -40.63 -5.49 9.17
C SER A 387 -39.61 -6.36 8.43
N THR A 388 -39.43 -6.12 7.12
CA THR A 388 -38.45 -6.85 6.30
C THR A 388 -37.09 -6.12 6.22
N PRO A 389 -35.96 -6.85 6.18
CA PRO A 389 -35.84 -8.30 6.29
C PRO A 389 -35.98 -8.78 7.75
N THR A 390 -36.75 -9.86 7.95
CA THR A 390 -37.31 -10.24 9.27
C THR A 390 -36.25 -10.58 10.32
N ASP A 391 -35.08 -11.09 9.93
CA ASP A 391 -33.94 -11.37 10.82
C ASP A 391 -33.41 -10.12 11.56
N ARG A 392 -33.63 -8.92 11.02
CA ARG A 392 -33.28 -7.64 11.65
C ARG A 392 -34.32 -7.14 12.64
N TYR A 393 -35.58 -7.53 12.48
CA TYR A 393 -36.70 -6.94 13.20
C TYR A 393 -37.44 -7.92 14.13
N PHE A 394 -37.20 -9.22 14.00
CA PHE A 394 -37.74 -10.26 14.87
C PHE A 394 -36.72 -10.69 15.93
N PHE A 395 -37.21 -10.85 17.16
CA PHE A 395 -36.48 -11.43 18.29
C PHE A 395 -37.37 -12.44 19.02
N ASN A 396 -36.75 -13.45 19.63
CA ASN A 396 -37.40 -14.30 20.63
C ASN A 396 -36.52 -14.46 21.86
N VAL A 397 -37.14 -14.63 23.02
CA VAL A 397 -36.47 -14.88 24.31
C VAL A 397 -37.09 -16.09 24.99
N SER A 398 -36.30 -16.85 25.74
CA SER A 398 -36.75 -18.06 26.43
C SER A 398 -37.57 -17.79 27.69
N ALA A 399 -37.45 -16.59 28.27
CA ALA A 399 -38.17 -16.15 29.47
C ALA A 399 -38.23 -14.61 29.52
N GLU A 400 -39.07 -14.08 30.40
CA GLU A 400 -39.27 -12.66 30.67
C GLU A 400 -37.96 -11.99 31.13
N GLU A 401 -37.15 -12.68 31.96
CA GLU A 401 -35.84 -12.21 32.43
C GLU A 401 -34.84 -12.00 31.27
N ALA A 402 -34.92 -12.82 30.23
CA ALA A 402 -34.03 -12.75 29.07
C ALA A 402 -34.35 -11.57 28.13
N LEU A 403 -35.45 -10.83 28.35
CA LEU A 403 -35.68 -9.54 27.68
C LEU A 403 -34.54 -8.54 27.95
N LEU A 404 -33.95 -8.57 29.14
CA LEU A 404 -32.81 -7.70 29.50
C LEU A 404 -31.58 -7.94 28.61
N GLU A 405 -31.36 -9.16 28.14
CA GLU A 405 -30.22 -9.51 27.26
C GLU A 405 -30.39 -8.90 25.88
N ILE A 406 -31.62 -8.89 25.35
CA ILE A 406 -31.91 -8.30 24.03
C ILE A 406 -32.07 -6.78 24.06
N ALA A 407 -32.30 -6.16 25.22
CA ALA A 407 -32.48 -4.70 25.36
C ALA A 407 -31.30 -3.88 24.79
N GLY A 408 -30.08 -4.38 24.95
CA GLY A 408 -28.88 -3.81 24.31
C GLY A 408 -28.97 -3.89 22.78
N THR A 409 -29.01 -5.11 22.25
CA THR A 409 -29.08 -5.39 20.80
C THR A 409 -30.24 -4.68 20.10
N LEU A 410 -31.41 -4.61 20.75
CA LEU A 410 -32.58 -3.90 20.23
C LEU A 410 -32.36 -2.39 20.21
N GLY A 411 -31.79 -1.84 21.30
CA GLY A 411 -31.36 -0.45 21.36
C GLY A 411 -30.41 -0.11 20.21
N ASP A 412 -29.37 -0.91 20.00
CA ASP A 412 -28.40 -0.73 18.91
C ASP A 412 -29.05 -0.80 17.52
N ARG A 413 -30.02 -1.71 17.29
CA ARG A 413 -30.75 -1.78 16.02
C ARG A 413 -31.68 -0.59 15.80
N ILE A 414 -32.35 -0.11 16.84
CA ILE A 414 -33.20 1.10 16.78
C ILE A 414 -32.33 2.35 16.56
N PHE A 415 -31.18 2.43 17.22
CA PHE A 415 -30.17 3.48 17.06
C PHE A 415 -29.60 3.54 15.64
N ASN A 416 -29.41 2.39 14.99
CA ASN A 416 -29.06 2.36 13.56
C ASN A 416 -30.18 2.90 12.65
N ILE A 417 -31.44 2.96 13.10
CA ILE A 417 -32.53 3.67 12.39
C ILE A 417 -32.42 5.18 12.63
N GLU A 418 -32.18 5.64 13.86
CA GLU A 418 -31.90 7.06 14.17
C GLU A 418 -30.75 7.57 13.30
N GLY A 419 -29.74 6.73 13.09
CA GLY A 419 -28.60 7.04 12.25
C GLY A 419 -28.91 7.06 10.75
N THR A 420 -29.23 5.90 10.17
CA THR A 420 -29.34 5.69 8.71
C THR A 420 -30.68 6.15 8.12
N GLY A 421 -31.64 6.51 8.97
CA GLY A 421 -33.05 6.76 8.60
C GLY A 421 -33.82 5.53 8.13
N LYS A 422 -33.20 4.34 8.04
CA LYS A 422 -33.81 3.12 7.45
C LYS A 422 -33.41 1.79 8.10
N GLY A 423 -32.62 1.77 9.18
CA GLY A 423 -32.19 0.54 9.86
C GLY A 423 -31.26 -0.37 9.03
N GLY A 424 -30.55 0.23 8.07
CA GLY A 424 -29.60 -0.48 7.20
C GLY A 424 -28.23 -0.66 7.84
N ASP A 425 -27.38 -1.46 7.20
CA ASP A 425 -25.95 -1.45 7.51
C ASP A 425 -25.31 -0.15 7.00
N PHE A 426 -24.20 0.29 7.60
CA PHE A 426 -23.45 1.46 7.13
C PHE A 426 -23.12 1.35 5.62
N GLN A 427 -23.69 2.24 4.82
CA GLN A 427 -23.48 2.36 3.40
C GLN A 427 -22.32 3.33 3.12
N MET A 428 -22.48 4.59 3.52
CA MET A 428 -21.53 5.67 3.20
C MET A 428 -21.22 6.58 4.41
N GLU A 429 -21.90 6.37 5.54
CA GLU A 429 -21.70 7.00 6.84
C GLU A 429 -20.24 6.89 7.30
N MET A 430 -19.61 5.74 7.09
CA MET A 430 -18.23 5.46 7.46
C MET A 430 -17.28 5.44 6.24
N SER A 431 -17.66 6.06 5.12
CA SER A 431 -16.98 5.85 3.84
C SER A 431 -15.52 6.29 3.77
N GLN A 432 -15.12 7.28 4.58
CA GLN A 432 -13.75 7.81 4.63
C GLN A 432 -13.21 8.23 3.25
N VAL A 433 -14.03 8.95 2.46
CA VAL A 433 -13.66 9.40 1.11
C VAL A 433 -12.41 10.30 1.17
N GLY A 434 -11.50 10.08 0.22
CA GLY A 434 -10.19 10.74 0.20
C GLY A 434 -9.12 10.01 1.02
N PHE A 435 -9.38 8.76 1.43
CA PHE A 435 -8.35 7.89 2.02
C PHE A 435 -7.16 7.68 1.07
N SER A 436 -7.45 7.62 -0.23
CA SER A 436 -6.47 7.81 -1.30
C SER A 436 -7.06 8.73 -2.37
N ALA A 437 -6.22 9.37 -3.17
CA ALA A 437 -6.65 10.28 -4.22
C ALA A 437 -5.69 10.31 -5.41
N HIS A 438 -6.22 10.33 -6.63
CA HIS A 438 -5.44 10.37 -7.87
C HIS A 438 -6.11 11.28 -8.91
N GLN A 439 -5.34 12.20 -9.49
CA GLN A 439 -5.78 13.01 -10.63
C GLN A 439 -5.70 12.18 -11.91
N THR A 440 -6.83 12.02 -12.58
CA THR A 440 -6.87 11.30 -13.87
C THR A 440 -6.41 12.18 -15.02
N ASN A 441 -6.09 11.59 -16.17
CA ASN A 441 -5.69 12.31 -17.38
C ASN A 441 -6.85 13.17 -17.94
N LYS A 442 -8.09 12.88 -17.54
CA LYS A 442 -9.25 13.72 -17.79
C LYS A 442 -9.22 14.93 -16.86
N GLN A 443 -9.02 16.11 -17.45
CA GLN A 443 -9.05 17.39 -16.75
C GLN A 443 -10.31 17.49 -15.87
N ASN A 444 -10.11 17.93 -14.63
CA ASN A 444 -11.16 18.12 -13.61
C ASN A 444 -11.88 16.84 -13.13
N MET A 445 -11.34 15.64 -13.37
CA MET A 445 -11.83 14.40 -12.74
C MET A 445 -10.79 13.77 -11.80
N MET A 446 -11.15 13.65 -10.53
CA MET A 446 -10.40 12.98 -9.47
C MET A 446 -10.98 11.60 -9.18
N MET A 447 -10.12 10.61 -8.95
CA MET A 447 -10.49 9.38 -8.24
C MET A 447 -10.23 9.58 -6.75
N LEU A 448 -11.20 9.23 -5.91
CA LEU A 448 -11.09 9.26 -4.46
C LEU A 448 -11.45 7.88 -3.89
N GLY A 449 -10.55 7.32 -3.10
CA GLY A 449 -10.77 6.06 -2.40
C GLY A 449 -11.71 6.23 -1.19
N ALA A 450 -12.64 5.28 -1.01
CA ALA A 450 -13.67 5.29 0.03
C ALA A 450 -13.68 3.94 0.77
N VAL A 451 -12.64 3.69 1.56
CA VAL A 451 -12.33 2.37 2.14
C VAL A 451 -13.36 1.82 3.11
N GLY A 452 -14.11 2.68 3.79
CA GLY A 452 -15.10 2.26 4.79
C GLY A 452 -16.52 2.13 4.27
N ALA A 453 -16.73 2.34 2.96
CA ALA A 453 -18.03 2.16 2.33
C ALA A 453 -18.51 0.70 2.43
N TYR A 454 -19.83 0.53 2.57
CA TYR A 454 -20.54 -0.75 2.56
C TYR A 454 -19.97 -1.77 3.56
N GLY A 455 -19.82 -1.36 4.82
CA GLY A 455 -19.23 -2.21 5.87
C GLY A 455 -17.73 -2.50 5.66
N TRP A 456 -16.97 -1.52 5.17
CA TRP A 456 -15.55 -1.64 4.83
C TRP A 456 -15.21 -2.65 3.71
N SER A 457 -16.18 -3.07 2.89
CA SER A 457 -15.89 -3.59 1.53
C SER A 457 -15.11 -2.57 0.72
N GLY A 458 -15.50 -1.29 0.84
CA GLY A 458 -14.90 -0.14 0.17
C GLY A 458 -15.48 0.12 -1.22
N THR A 459 -15.24 1.32 -1.74
CA THR A 459 -15.58 1.71 -3.12
C THR A 459 -14.64 2.82 -3.61
N VAL A 460 -14.87 3.28 -4.84
CA VAL A 460 -14.19 4.45 -5.42
C VAL A 460 -15.25 5.49 -5.79
N VAL A 461 -14.91 6.75 -5.61
CA VAL A 461 -15.71 7.90 -6.05
C VAL A 461 -14.99 8.59 -7.21
N HIS A 462 -15.68 8.83 -8.30
CA HIS A 462 -15.22 9.71 -9.38
C HIS A 462 -15.82 11.10 -9.15
N TYR A 463 -14.96 12.06 -8.81
CA TYR A 463 -15.35 13.41 -8.42
C TYR A 463 -14.99 14.43 -9.51
N THR A 464 -15.94 15.30 -9.83
CA THR A 464 -15.72 16.58 -10.52
C THR A 464 -16.40 17.70 -9.72
N PRO A 465 -16.05 18.98 -9.93
CA PRO A 465 -16.70 20.10 -9.23
C PRO A 465 -18.21 20.21 -9.44
N GLN A 466 -18.77 19.53 -10.45
CA GLN A 466 -20.21 19.52 -10.75
C GLN A 466 -20.91 18.21 -10.36
N LYS A 467 -20.18 17.11 -10.15
CA LYS A 467 -20.77 15.77 -10.00
C LYS A 467 -19.89 14.84 -9.18
N SER A 468 -20.51 14.06 -8.29
CA SER A 468 -19.86 12.95 -7.58
C SER A 468 -20.51 11.63 -7.99
N ASP A 469 -19.78 10.78 -8.71
CA ASP A 469 -20.19 9.42 -9.04
C ASP A 469 -19.65 8.45 -8.00
N ILE A 470 -20.50 8.06 -7.05
CA ILE A 470 -20.23 7.03 -6.03
C ILE A 470 -20.74 5.69 -6.58
N PHE A 471 -19.85 4.70 -6.70
CA PHE A 471 -20.26 3.39 -7.24
C PHE A 471 -20.92 2.51 -6.16
N PRO A 472 -22.10 1.92 -6.45
CA PRO A 472 -22.85 1.11 -5.49
C PRO A 472 -22.11 -0.19 -5.15
N LYS A 473 -22.40 -0.79 -3.99
CA LYS A 473 -21.80 -2.07 -3.54
C LYS A 473 -21.76 -3.13 -4.64
N THR A 474 -22.88 -3.28 -5.35
CA THR A 474 -23.09 -4.26 -6.43
C THR A 474 -22.12 -4.13 -7.62
N ALA A 475 -21.43 -2.98 -7.76
CA ALA A 475 -20.40 -2.77 -8.78
C ALA A 475 -19.20 -3.70 -8.63
N PHE A 476 -18.81 -4.02 -7.38
CA PHE A 476 -17.59 -4.77 -7.07
C PHE A 476 -17.85 -6.02 -6.22
N GLU A 477 -19.04 -6.18 -5.65
CA GLU A 477 -19.44 -7.30 -4.77
C GLU A 477 -19.10 -8.70 -5.33
N ASN A 478 -19.34 -8.93 -6.62
CA ASN A 478 -19.02 -10.20 -7.29
C ASN A 478 -17.51 -10.49 -7.44
N ILE A 479 -16.65 -9.47 -7.36
CA ILE A 479 -15.20 -9.56 -7.57
C ILE A 479 -14.42 -9.61 -6.25
N LEU A 480 -14.93 -8.92 -5.21
CA LEU A 480 -14.36 -8.91 -3.87
C LEU A 480 -14.66 -10.20 -3.09
N GLU A 481 -15.75 -10.91 -3.42
CA GLU A 481 -16.17 -12.15 -2.75
C GLU A 481 -16.40 -11.97 -1.23
N ASP A 482 -16.78 -10.75 -0.79
CA ASP A 482 -16.92 -10.33 0.61
C ASP A 482 -18.06 -11.04 1.37
N ARG A 483 -17.87 -12.32 1.68
CA ARG A 483 -18.71 -13.12 2.58
C ARG A 483 -18.37 -12.83 4.05
N ASN A 484 -18.58 -11.59 4.48
CA ASN A 484 -18.36 -11.04 5.84
C ASN A 484 -16.93 -10.54 6.15
N HIS A 485 -16.18 -10.01 5.17
CA HIS A 485 -14.84 -9.43 5.41
C HIS A 485 -14.71 -8.03 4.83
N SER A 486 -13.85 -7.22 5.45
CA SER A 486 -13.56 -5.84 5.03
C SER A 486 -12.45 -5.80 4.00
N SER A 487 -12.79 -5.73 2.71
CA SER A 487 -11.84 -5.70 1.58
C SER A 487 -10.99 -4.42 1.49
N LEU A 488 -11.49 -3.28 2.00
CA LEU A 488 -10.89 -1.94 1.88
C LEU A 488 -10.59 -1.52 0.44
N LEU A 489 -11.51 -1.77 -0.51
CA LEU A 489 -11.40 -1.26 -1.87
C LEU A 489 -11.30 0.28 -1.87
N GLY A 490 -10.36 0.80 -2.66
CA GLY A 490 -10.02 2.23 -2.66
C GLY A 490 -8.92 2.61 -1.66
N TYR A 491 -8.24 1.64 -1.03
CA TYR A 491 -7.06 1.94 -0.20
C TYR A 491 -5.96 2.64 -1.00
N SER A 492 -5.85 2.30 -2.28
CA SER A 492 -5.07 3.02 -3.28
C SER A 492 -5.85 3.10 -4.58
N VAL A 493 -5.68 4.19 -5.33
CA VAL A 493 -6.30 4.42 -6.64
C VAL A 493 -5.28 4.99 -7.61
N THR A 494 -5.37 4.62 -8.90
CA THR A 494 -4.55 5.19 -9.99
C THR A 494 -5.24 4.96 -11.33
N THR A 495 -4.72 5.56 -12.40
CA THR A 495 -5.07 5.22 -13.79
C THR A 495 -3.94 4.53 -14.54
N LEU A 496 -4.29 3.86 -15.64
CA LEU A 496 -3.40 3.33 -16.67
C LEU A 496 -3.92 3.80 -18.04
N ASN A 497 -3.03 4.14 -18.95
CA ASN A 497 -3.38 4.56 -20.31
C ASN A 497 -2.86 3.56 -21.35
N ASP A 498 -3.71 3.14 -22.30
CA ASP A 498 -3.26 2.36 -23.47
C ASP A 498 -2.96 3.21 -24.72
N GLY A 499 -3.05 4.53 -24.58
CA GLY A 499 -2.90 5.53 -25.65
C GLY A 499 -4.22 5.89 -26.31
N SER A 500 -5.24 5.03 -26.24
CA SER A 500 -6.60 5.28 -26.72
C SER A 500 -7.63 5.42 -25.60
N THR A 501 -7.42 4.68 -24.51
CA THR A 501 -8.37 4.47 -23.43
C THR A 501 -7.66 4.58 -22.10
N GLU A 502 -8.22 5.40 -21.21
CA GLU A 502 -7.82 5.46 -19.80
C GLU A 502 -8.63 4.42 -19.00
N TYR A 503 -7.91 3.58 -18.28
CA TYR A 503 -8.42 2.55 -17.38
C TYR A 503 -8.21 2.99 -15.94
N TYR A 504 -9.17 2.66 -15.09
CA TYR A 504 -9.16 2.99 -13.67
C TYR A 504 -8.71 1.77 -12.87
N VAL A 505 -7.84 1.97 -11.89
CA VAL A 505 -7.28 0.89 -11.06
C VAL A 505 -7.49 1.21 -9.59
N ALA A 506 -7.99 0.23 -8.85
CA ALA A 506 -8.22 0.34 -7.42
C ALA A 506 -7.67 -0.88 -6.66
N GLY A 507 -7.05 -0.60 -5.52
CA GLY A 507 -6.50 -1.61 -4.61
C GLY A 507 -7.45 -1.91 -3.46
N ALA A 508 -7.56 -3.20 -3.12
CA ALA A 508 -8.32 -3.74 -1.99
C ALA A 508 -7.39 -4.68 -1.18
N PRO A 509 -6.46 -4.14 -0.37
CA PRO A 509 -5.36 -4.91 0.23
C PRO A 509 -5.77 -5.90 1.31
N ARG A 510 -7.06 -5.93 1.69
CA ARG A 510 -7.64 -6.94 2.59
C ARG A 510 -8.59 -7.91 1.90
N SER A 511 -8.88 -7.74 0.60
CA SER A 511 -9.71 -8.68 -0.15
C SER A 511 -9.16 -10.10 -0.05
N ASN A 512 -10.04 -11.05 0.27
CA ASN A 512 -9.72 -12.44 0.57
C ASN A 512 -8.53 -12.65 1.53
N HIS A 513 -8.24 -11.66 2.39
CA HIS A 513 -7.05 -11.54 3.25
C HIS A 513 -5.68 -11.53 2.54
N THR A 514 -5.58 -11.79 1.24
CA THR A 514 -4.31 -11.72 0.50
C THR A 514 -4.07 -10.36 -0.16
N GLY A 515 -5.16 -9.64 -0.46
CA GLY A 515 -5.17 -8.38 -1.20
C GLY A 515 -5.50 -8.58 -2.68
N GLN A 516 -6.03 -7.54 -3.32
CA GLN A 516 -6.49 -7.60 -4.71
C GLN A 516 -6.30 -6.24 -5.40
N VAL A 517 -6.10 -6.26 -6.72
CA VAL A 517 -6.07 -5.09 -7.60
C VAL A 517 -7.13 -5.28 -8.68
N ILE A 518 -7.98 -4.28 -8.89
CA ILE A 518 -9.10 -4.31 -9.83
C ILE A 518 -8.88 -3.25 -10.90
N VAL A 519 -8.97 -3.64 -12.19
CA VAL A 519 -8.93 -2.73 -13.33
C VAL A 519 -10.33 -2.63 -13.93
N TYR A 520 -10.82 -1.42 -14.15
CA TYR A 520 -12.16 -1.18 -14.69
C TYR A 520 -12.21 0.03 -15.64
N ILE A 521 -13.25 0.07 -16.46
CA ILE A 521 -13.64 1.23 -17.27
C ILE A 521 -15.02 1.73 -16.84
N ILE A 522 -15.39 2.95 -17.25
CA ILE A 522 -16.75 3.46 -17.09
C ILE A 522 -17.52 3.26 -18.40
N ASN A 523 -18.68 2.60 -18.32
CA ASN A 523 -19.54 2.38 -19.48
C ASN A 523 -20.44 3.60 -19.79
N SER A 524 -21.20 3.53 -20.89
CA SER A 524 -22.09 4.62 -21.33
C SER A 524 -23.21 5.00 -20.35
N LYS A 525 -23.47 4.20 -19.31
CA LYS A 525 -24.42 4.50 -18.23
C LYS A 525 -23.75 5.12 -16.99
N GLY A 526 -22.46 5.44 -17.06
CA GLY A 526 -21.70 5.96 -15.93
C GLY A 526 -21.37 4.92 -14.86
N GLN A 527 -21.52 3.63 -15.16
CA GLN A 527 -21.26 2.54 -14.21
C GLN A 527 -19.91 1.86 -14.50
N PRO A 528 -19.19 1.36 -13.48
CA PRO A 528 -17.94 0.66 -13.67
C PRO A 528 -18.19 -0.69 -14.33
N THR A 529 -17.21 -1.13 -15.11
CA THR A 529 -17.19 -2.45 -15.76
C THR A 529 -15.78 -2.98 -15.59
N VAL A 530 -15.65 -3.99 -14.73
CA VAL A 530 -14.36 -4.63 -14.41
C VAL A 530 -13.85 -5.36 -15.65
N ILE A 531 -12.60 -5.09 -16.01
CA ILE A 531 -11.90 -5.66 -17.16
C ILE A 531 -10.93 -6.75 -16.70
N ASP A 532 -10.27 -6.54 -15.56
CA ASP A 532 -9.35 -7.51 -14.98
C ASP A 532 -9.30 -7.40 -13.44
N SER A 533 -8.91 -8.48 -12.77
CA SER A 533 -8.70 -8.52 -11.33
C SER A 533 -7.62 -9.50 -10.93
N GLN A 534 -6.57 -8.99 -10.28
CA GLN A 534 -5.41 -9.76 -9.85
C GLN A 534 -5.42 -9.90 -8.32
N LYS A 535 -5.41 -11.14 -7.81
CA LYS A 535 -5.34 -11.45 -6.37
C LYS A 535 -3.88 -11.66 -5.93
N GLY A 536 -3.55 -11.25 -4.71
CA GLY A 536 -2.22 -11.44 -4.14
C GLY A 536 -1.95 -12.89 -3.70
N ASP A 537 -0.69 -13.32 -3.77
CA ASP A 537 -0.29 -14.72 -3.52
C ASP A 537 -0.39 -15.16 -2.05
N GLN A 538 -0.31 -14.23 -1.11
CA GLN A 538 -0.05 -14.53 0.30
C GLN A 538 -0.96 -13.76 1.25
N ILE A 539 -1.52 -14.49 2.21
CA ILE A 539 -2.36 -13.94 3.30
C ILE A 539 -1.57 -12.92 4.14
N GLY A 540 -2.22 -11.79 4.45
CA GLY A 540 -1.64 -10.70 5.21
C GLY A 540 -0.60 -9.86 4.44
N SER A 541 -0.26 -10.19 3.19
CA SER A 541 0.80 -9.48 2.45
C SER A 541 0.47 -8.02 2.09
N TYR A 542 -0.81 -7.65 2.18
CA TYR A 542 -1.32 -6.31 1.92
C TYR A 542 -1.13 -5.89 0.44
N TYR A 543 -1.23 -6.85 -0.47
CA TYR A 543 -1.07 -6.67 -1.92
C TYR A 543 -2.11 -5.70 -2.48
N GLY A 544 -1.66 -4.70 -3.25
CA GLY A 544 -2.54 -3.64 -3.76
C GLY A 544 -2.74 -2.48 -2.79
N SER A 545 -1.92 -2.35 -1.74
CA SER A 545 -1.94 -1.17 -0.86
C SER A 545 -1.18 0.04 -1.42
N VAL A 546 -0.30 -0.19 -2.40
CA VAL A 546 0.41 0.84 -3.16
C VAL A 546 0.34 0.46 -4.63
N LEU A 547 -0.06 1.43 -5.47
CA LEU A 547 -0.12 1.31 -6.91
C LEU A 547 0.70 2.43 -7.53
N CYS A 548 1.57 2.12 -8.48
CA CYS A 548 2.34 3.12 -9.22
C CYS A 548 2.36 2.74 -10.70
N PRO A 549 1.65 3.48 -11.57
CA PRO A 549 1.77 3.31 -13.01
C PRO A 549 3.13 3.85 -13.47
N LEU A 550 3.65 3.30 -14.57
CA LEU A 550 4.91 3.72 -15.15
C LEU A 550 4.86 3.59 -16.68
N ASP A 551 4.91 4.74 -17.33
CA ASP A 551 5.34 4.90 -18.72
C ASP A 551 6.87 4.96 -18.71
N VAL A 552 7.55 3.94 -19.25
CA VAL A 552 9.01 3.80 -19.14
C VAL A 552 9.73 4.49 -20.30
N ASP A 553 9.19 4.47 -21.52
CA ASP A 553 9.81 5.09 -22.71
C ASP A 553 9.18 6.42 -23.16
N LYS A 554 8.22 6.94 -22.40
CA LYS A 554 7.62 8.29 -22.51
C LYS A 554 6.82 8.49 -23.77
N ASP A 555 6.16 7.44 -24.24
CA ASP A 555 5.26 7.50 -25.40
C ASP A 555 3.80 7.87 -25.03
N GLY A 556 3.52 8.08 -23.74
CA GLY A 556 2.21 8.39 -23.20
C GLY A 556 1.39 7.14 -22.80
N VAL A 557 1.93 5.94 -23.00
CA VAL A 557 1.30 4.65 -22.69
C VAL A 557 1.89 4.09 -21.39
N SER A 558 1.04 3.54 -20.52
CA SER A 558 1.51 2.87 -19.31
C SER A 558 2.04 1.47 -19.64
N ASP A 559 3.36 1.30 -19.60
CA ASP A 559 4.00 0.00 -19.84
C ASP A 559 3.80 -0.99 -18.68
N ILE A 560 3.94 -0.49 -17.45
CA ILE A 560 3.98 -1.28 -16.23
C ILE A 560 3.11 -0.65 -15.14
N LEU A 561 2.36 -1.48 -14.42
CA LEU A 561 1.82 -1.18 -13.10
C LEU A 561 2.71 -1.86 -12.05
N LEU A 562 3.29 -1.08 -11.13
CA LEU A 562 3.92 -1.62 -9.93
C LEU A 562 2.89 -1.76 -8.82
N VAL A 563 2.89 -2.93 -8.15
CA VAL A 563 1.99 -3.22 -7.04
C VAL A 563 2.78 -3.56 -5.78
N GLY A 564 2.57 -2.80 -4.71
CA GLY A 564 3.16 -3.03 -3.40
C GLY A 564 2.40 -4.07 -2.58
N ALA A 565 3.17 -4.95 -1.93
CA ALA A 565 2.74 -5.87 -0.88
C ALA A 565 3.71 -5.74 0.32
N PRO A 566 3.67 -4.61 1.07
CA PRO A 566 4.69 -4.28 2.07
C PRO A 566 4.69 -5.21 3.29
N MET A 567 3.60 -5.91 3.57
CA MET A 567 3.52 -6.87 4.67
C MET A 567 3.83 -8.32 4.22
N PHE A 568 4.27 -8.51 2.97
CA PHE A 568 4.69 -9.83 2.48
C PHE A 568 5.79 -10.42 3.38
N MET A 569 5.55 -11.64 3.84
CA MET A 569 6.44 -12.40 4.69
C MET A 569 7.27 -13.42 3.90
N ASN A 570 8.53 -13.57 4.27
CA ASN A 570 9.40 -14.64 3.80
C ASN A 570 9.13 -15.99 4.52
N GLU A 571 9.91 -17.01 4.18
CA GLU A 571 9.91 -18.32 4.84
C GLU A 571 10.22 -18.25 6.35
N GLN A 572 11.01 -17.26 6.78
CA GLN A 572 11.41 -17.00 8.17
C GLN A 572 10.40 -16.13 8.95
N LYS A 573 9.19 -15.88 8.40
CA LYS A 573 8.12 -15.04 8.98
C LYS A 573 8.58 -13.61 9.34
N LYS A 574 9.41 -13.01 8.49
CA LYS A 574 9.83 -11.60 8.53
C LYS A 574 9.09 -10.81 7.45
N GLU A 575 8.59 -9.63 7.80
CA GLU A 575 7.90 -8.71 6.89
C GLU A 575 8.91 -8.02 5.95
N THR A 576 9.47 -8.77 5.01
CA THR A 576 10.42 -8.24 4.03
C THR A 576 9.75 -7.22 3.11
N GLY A 577 8.46 -7.41 2.82
CA GLY A 577 7.74 -6.71 1.76
C GLY A 577 8.15 -7.20 0.36
N LYS A 578 7.34 -6.83 -0.64
CA LYS A 578 7.49 -7.28 -2.03
C LYS A 578 6.87 -6.23 -2.97
N VAL A 579 7.46 -6.05 -4.15
CA VAL A 579 6.90 -5.22 -5.22
C VAL A 579 6.82 -6.04 -6.51
N TYR A 580 5.62 -6.14 -7.05
CA TYR A 580 5.29 -6.86 -8.28
C TYR A 580 5.33 -5.91 -9.47
N LEU A 581 5.69 -6.44 -10.64
CA LEU A 581 5.70 -5.75 -11.92
C LEU A 581 4.64 -6.38 -12.81
N LEU A 582 3.58 -5.66 -13.15
CA LEU A 582 2.54 -6.13 -14.06
C LEU A 582 2.62 -5.35 -15.36
N SER A 583 2.87 -6.03 -16.48
CA SER A 583 2.68 -5.42 -17.80
C SER A 583 1.19 -5.27 -18.08
N PHE A 584 0.82 -4.25 -18.84
CA PHE A 584 -0.57 -3.93 -19.15
C PHE A 584 -0.84 -3.98 -20.66
N THR A 585 -2.01 -4.49 -21.06
CA THR A 585 -2.48 -4.45 -22.46
C THR A 585 -4.01 -4.42 -22.48
N LYS A 586 -4.59 -3.31 -22.95
CA LYS A 586 -6.05 -3.11 -23.10
C LYS A 586 -6.88 -3.43 -21.84
N GLY A 587 -6.36 -3.08 -20.65
CA GLY A 587 -7.02 -3.37 -19.37
C GLY A 587 -6.57 -4.66 -18.69
N ILE A 588 -5.96 -5.60 -19.40
CA ILE A 588 -5.50 -6.87 -18.84
C ILE A 588 -4.09 -6.70 -18.28
N LEU A 589 -3.88 -7.14 -17.03
CA LEU A 589 -2.60 -7.20 -16.37
C LEU A 589 -1.96 -8.58 -16.55
N SER A 590 -0.64 -8.62 -16.67
CA SER A 590 0.14 -9.85 -16.79
C SER A 590 1.45 -9.75 -16.01
N ASP A 591 1.75 -10.76 -15.18
CA ASP A 591 2.96 -10.77 -14.36
C ASP A 591 4.26 -10.70 -15.20
N GLN A 592 5.17 -9.81 -14.80
CA GLN A 592 6.54 -9.67 -15.31
C GLN A 592 7.59 -9.99 -14.24
N GLY A 593 7.16 -10.47 -13.07
CA GLY A 593 7.98 -10.80 -11.92
C GLY A 593 8.05 -9.67 -10.90
N ILE A 594 9.16 -9.61 -10.16
CA ILE A 594 9.29 -8.79 -8.95
C ILE A 594 10.58 -7.97 -8.93
N LEU A 595 10.53 -6.84 -8.22
CA LEU A 595 11.75 -6.11 -7.85
C LEU A 595 12.49 -6.83 -6.74
N ARG A 596 13.82 -6.94 -6.88
CA ARG A 596 14.70 -7.50 -5.85
C ARG A 596 15.07 -6.39 -4.87
N GLY A 597 14.43 -6.42 -3.71
CA GLY A 597 14.62 -5.46 -2.62
C GLY A 597 15.62 -5.94 -1.55
N PRO A 598 15.22 -5.94 -0.27
CA PRO A 598 16.08 -6.17 0.90
C PRO A 598 16.58 -7.60 1.05
N SER A 599 17.46 -7.83 2.03
CA SER A 599 17.81 -9.18 2.44
C SER A 599 16.55 -9.89 2.94
N PRO A 600 16.36 -11.20 2.65
CA PRO A 600 15.29 -11.95 3.28
C PRO A 600 15.30 -11.83 4.81
N ALA A 601 16.46 -11.66 5.47
CA ALA A 601 16.51 -11.57 6.92
C ALA A 601 15.80 -10.34 7.55
N ASP A 602 15.48 -9.30 6.75
CA ASP A 602 15.05 -8.00 7.26
C ASP A 602 13.52 -7.86 7.38
N ASN A 603 13.04 -7.31 8.50
CA ASN A 603 11.67 -6.77 8.60
C ASN A 603 11.62 -5.39 7.92
N ALA A 604 11.70 -5.35 6.60
CA ALA A 604 11.99 -4.13 5.85
C ALA A 604 10.74 -3.34 5.39
N ARG A 605 9.60 -4.01 5.20
CA ARG A 605 8.41 -3.48 4.50
C ARG A 605 8.71 -2.82 3.16
N PHE A 606 9.53 -3.48 2.34
CA PHE A 606 9.84 -3.02 0.99
C PHE A 606 8.57 -2.93 0.12
N GLY A 607 8.36 -1.77 -0.52
CA GLY A 607 7.14 -1.48 -1.27
C GLY A 607 6.08 -0.72 -0.48
N MET A 608 6.38 -0.23 0.73
CA MET A 608 5.47 0.62 1.52
C MET A 608 5.21 1.98 0.85
N SER A 609 6.16 2.45 0.04
CA SER A 609 5.97 3.57 -0.87
C SER A 609 6.72 3.31 -2.18
N ILE A 610 6.13 3.75 -3.29
CA ILE A 610 6.68 3.61 -4.64
C ILE A 610 6.42 4.93 -5.35
N SER A 611 7.44 5.50 -6.01
CA SER A 611 7.31 6.73 -6.79
C SER A 611 7.98 6.54 -8.15
N ALA A 612 7.21 6.75 -9.22
CA ALA A 612 7.73 6.88 -10.57
C ALA A 612 8.48 8.19 -10.71
N VAL A 613 9.62 8.17 -11.41
CA VAL A 613 10.53 9.31 -11.52
C VAL A 613 10.83 9.57 -12.99
N PRO A 614 10.76 10.82 -13.48
CA PRO A 614 10.79 11.09 -14.92
C PRO A 614 11.99 10.52 -15.66
N ASP A 615 13.23 10.68 -15.17
CA ASP A 615 14.47 10.01 -15.63
C ASP A 615 15.61 10.57 -14.79
N LEU A 616 16.06 9.83 -13.78
CA LEU A 616 17.12 10.29 -12.87
C LEU A 616 18.48 10.27 -13.58
N ASN A 617 18.69 9.30 -14.47
CA ASN A 617 20.01 9.00 -15.02
C ASN A 617 20.27 9.65 -16.40
N MET A 618 19.27 10.36 -16.93
CA MET A 618 19.14 10.98 -18.25
C MET A 618 19.46 10.02 -19.43
N ASP A 619 19.04 8.76 -19.37
CA ASP A 619 19.16 7.83 -20.51
C ASP A 619 17.98 7.77 -21.48
N GLY A 620 16.90 8.46 -21.16
CA GLY A 620 15.67 8.53 -21.92
C GLY A 620 14.50 7.82 -21.24
N TYR A 621 14.76 6.98 -20.24
CA TYR A 621 13.75 6.12 -19.62
C TYR A 621 13.36 6.57 -18.21
N SER A 622 12.09 6.36 -17.85
CA SER A 622 11.58 6.62 -16.51
C SER A 622 12.13 5.61 -15.49
N ASP A 623 12.46 6.11 -14.31
CA ASP A 623 13.05 5.36 -13.20
C ASP A 623 12.03 5.19 -12.06
N VAL A 624 12.32 4.36 -11.05
CA VAL A 624 11.44 4.17 -9.88
C VAL A 624 12.23 4.18 -8.58
N VAL A 625 11.73 4.90 -7.57
CA VAL A 625 12.21 4.84 -6.18
C VAL A 625 11.23 4.03 -5.33
N VAL A 626 11.74 3.11 -4.51
CA VAL A 626 10.94 2.25 -3.61
C VAL A 626 11.43 2.39 -2.18
N GLY A 627 10.49 2.59 -1.25
CA GLY A 627 10.76 2.69 0.18
C GLY A 627 10.70 1.35 0.93
N ALA A 628 11.58 1.21 1.92
CA ALA A 628 11.64 0.12 2.89
C ALA A 628 11.86 0.73 4.30
N PRO A 629 10.82 1.35 4.90
CA PRO A 629 10.99 2.18 6.09
C PRO A 629 11.36 1.41 7.36
N LEU A 630 11.11 0.10 7.44
CA LEU A 630 11.44 -0.69 8.63
C LEU A 630 12.84 -1.35 8.55
N GLU A 631 13.50 -1.28 7.39
CA GLU A 631 14.84 -1.82 7.19
C GLU A 631 15.88 -1.07 8.05
N ASP A 632 17.05 -1.69 8.24
CA ASP A 632 18.15 -1.16 9.06
C ASP A 632 17.72 -0.81 10.50
N ASN A 633 16.95 -1.70 11.13
CA ASN A 633 16.36 -1.54 12.46
C ASN A 633 15.47 -0.31 12.59
N ASN A 634 14.43 -0.22 11.75
CA ASN A 634 13.46 0.88 11.71
C ASN A 634 14.05 2.26 11.34
N ARG A 635 15.31 2.33 10.89
CA ARG A 635 15.92 3.58 10.40
C ARG A 635 15.43 3.92 8.99
N GLY A 636 15.23 2.89 8.17
CA GLY A 636 14.64 2.98 6.85
C GLY A 636 15.65 3.15 5.73
N VAL A 637 15.27 2.66 4.55
CA VAL A 637 16.09 2.57 3.35
C VAL A 637 15.23 2.93 2.13
N ILE A 638 15.84 3.56 1.12
CA ILE A 638 15.25 3.67 -0.22
C ILE A 638 16.11 2.96 -1.25
N TYR A 639 15.45 2.42 -2.26
CA TYR A 639 16.02 1.73 -3.41
C TYR A 639 15.69 2.49 -4.68
N VAL A 640 16.58 2.46 -5.66
CA VAL A 640 16.26 2.97 -7.00
C VAL A 640 16.46 1.90 -8.05
N PHE A 641 15.52 1.82 -8.99
CA PHE A 641 15.49 0.88 -10.09
C PHE A 641 15.40 1.68 -11.39
N ASN A 642 16.24 1.34 -12.38
CA ASN A 642 16.30 2.10 -13.63
C ASN A 642 15.46 1.49 -14.75
N GLY A 643 14.88 2.35 -15.58
CA GLY A 643 14.20 1.97 -16.81
C GLY A 643 15.15 1.38 -17.87
N ASP A 644 14.59 0.64 -18.82
CA ASP A 644 15.27 0.07 -19.99
C ASP A 644 14.22 -0.27 -21.07
N LYS A 645 13.96 0.68 -21.99
CA LYS A 645 12.86 0.60 -22.97
C LYS A 645 11.52 0.50 -22.21
N LYS A 646 10.58 -0.32 -22.67
CA LYS A 646 9.30 -0.61 -21.99
C LYS A 646 9.41 -1.55 -20.78
N LYS A 647 10.56 -1.61 -20.10
CA LYS A 647 10.81 -2.52 -18.96
C LYS A 647 11.58 -1.85 -17.83
N LEU A 648 11.27 -2.22 -16.58
CA LEU A 648 12.03 -1.81 -15.41
C LEU A 648 13.08 -2.88 -15.05
N ARG A 649 14.29 -2.46 -14.68
CA ARG A 649 15.34 -3.40 -14.22
C ARG A 649 15.02 -3.91 -12.83
N THR A 650 15.00 -5.25 -12.65
CA THR A 650 14.64 -5.89 -11.37
C THR A 650 15.71 -5.82 -10.28
N GLN A 651 16.93 -5.37 -10.60
CA GLN A 651 18.02 -5.14 -9.65
C GLN A 651 18.18 -3.64 -9.41
N CYS A 652 18.33 -3.24 -8.15
CA CYS A 652 18.53 -1.83 -7.80
C CYS A 652 19.90 -1.29 -8.26
N SER A 653 19.96 0.02 -8.51
CA SER A 653 21.17 0.78 -8.86
C SER A 653 21.75 1.58 -7.69
N GLN A 654 20.91 2.01 -6.74
CA GLN A 654 21.31 2.36 -5.36
C GLN A 654 20.46 1.62 -4.33
N ARG A 655 21.08 1.51 -3.16
CA ARG A 655 20.39 1.40 -1.87
C ARG A 655 20.92 2.52 -0.96
N ILE A 656 20.07 3.46 -0.56
CA ILE A 656 20.42 4.60 0.30
C ILE A 656 19.82 4.34 1.69
N LEU A 657 20.67 4.30 2.71
CA LEU A 657 20.26 4.09 4.11
C LEU A 657 20.04 5.45 4.79
N GLY A 658 18.92 5.61 5.49
CA GLY A 658 18.66 6.81 6.30
C GLY A 658 19.77 7.05 7.34
N SER A 659 20.28 5.97 7.94
CA SER A 659 21.37 5.99 8.93
C SER A 659 22.69 6.60 8.45
N LYS A 660 22.93 6.69 7.13
CA LYS A 660 24.11 7.37 6.55
C LYS A 660 23.90 8.87 6.30
N LEU A 661 22.65 9.33 6.35
CA LEU A 661 22.28 10.74 6.16
C LEU A 661 22.16 11.43 7.52
N ASP A 662 21.43 10.80 8.45
CA ASP A 662 21.25 11.23 9.83
C ASP A 662 21.00 9.98 10.70
N PRO A 663 21.86 9.68 11.70
CA PRO A 663 21.70 8.52 12.58
C PRO A 663 20.39 8.50 13.38
N ALA A 664 19.72 9.65 13.54
CA ALA A 664 18.44 9.77 14.23
C ALA A 664 17.21 9.53 13.33
N LEU A 665 17.39 9.34 12.02
CA LEU A 665 16.28 9.00 11.12
C LEU A 665 15.61 7.68 11.50
N LYS A 666 14.28 7.68 11.45
CA LYS A 666 13.41 6.51 11.59
C LYS A 666 12.37 6.53 10.48
N TYR A 667 11.97 5.35 10.00
CA TYR A 667 10.99 5.17 8.94
C TYR A 667 11.31 5.95 7.65
N PHE A 668 12.59 6.18 7.35
CA PHE A 668 13.04 6.82 6.11
C PHE A 668 12.59 5.99 4.89
N GLY A 669 11.83 6.61 3.99
CA GLY A 669 11.17 5.91 2.88
C GLY A 669 9.74 5.46 3.19
N ARG A 670 9.06 6.07 4.17
CA ARG A 670 7.62 5.85 4.40
C ARG A 670 6.73 6.49 3.34
N SER A 671 7.21 7.56 2.71
CA SER A 671 6.59 8.26 1.60
C SER A 671 7.69 8.86 0.71
N LEU A 672 7.36 9.03 -0.57
CA LEU A 672 8.31 9.39 -1.63
C LEU A 672 7.63 10.28 -2.65
N ASP A 673 8.36 11.27 -3.14
CA ASP A 673 7.98 12.00 -4.34
C ASP A 673 9.24 12.53 -5.04
N ALA A 674 9.27 12.46 -6.37
CA ALA A 674 10.44 12.79 -7.18
C ALA A 674 10.08 13.35 -8.57
N ASN A 675 8.92 13.99 -8.69
CA ASN A 675 8.39 14.44 -9.98
C ASN A 675 9.03 15.75 -10.51
N SER A 676 10.00 16.35 -9.81
CA SER A 676 10.51 17.69 -10.16
C SER A 676 11.99 17.88 -9.83
N ASP A 677 12.64 18.66 -10.67
CA ASP A 677 13.91 19.34 -10.35
C ASP A 677 13.63 20.41 -9.28
N LEU A 678 14.36 20.36 -8.16
CA LEU A 678 14.25 21.32 -7.06
C LEU A 678 15.47 22.26 -6.90
N ASN A 679 16.61 21.97 -7.53
CA ASN A 679 17.83 22.79 -7.44
C ASN A 679 18.13 23.69 -8.68
N ASP A 680 17.39 23.52 -9.78
CA ASP A 680 17.59 24.05 -11.15
C ASP A 680 18.82 23.47 -11.90
N ASP A 681 19.20 22.21 -11.64
CA ASP A 681 20.29 21.49 -12.35
C ASP A 681 19.85 20.63 -13.55
N THR A 682 18.54 20.65 -13.88
CA THR A 682 17.85 19.89 -14.93
C THR A 682 17.62 18.40 -14.67
N ILE A 683 17.96 17.88 -13.48
CA ILE A 683 17.70 16.49 -13.09
C ILE A 683 16.57 16.45 -12.04
N PRO A 684 15.61 15.49 -12.10
CA PRO A 684 14.62 15.33 -11.04
C PRO A 684 15.27 14.99 -9.70
N ASP A 685 14.83 15.63 -8.63
CA ASP A 685 15.34 15.42 -7.26
C ASP A 685 14.42 14.47 -6.46
N VAL A 686 14.92 13.84 -5.40
CA VAL A 686 14.16 12.84 -4.62
C VAL A 686 13.85 13.35 -3.21
N SER A 687 12.56 13.52 -2.90
CA SER A 687 12.07 13.88 -1.57
C SER A 687 11.58 12.63 -0.82
N VAL A 688 11.95 12.50 0.45
CA VAL A 688 11.73 11.28 1.24
C VAL A 688 11.14 11.62 2.60
N GLY A 689 9.95 11.07 2.90
CA GLY A 689 9.34 11.14 4.22
C GLY A 689 9.99 10.18 5.22
N ALA A 690 9.99 10.59 6.48
CA ALA A 690 10.48 9.84 7.63
C ALA A 690 9.60 10.16 8.87
N TYR A 691 9.94 9.62 10.03
CA TYR A 691 9.22 9.88 11.29
C TYR A 691 9.67 11.21 11.91
N GLY A 692 8.83 12.24 11.85
CA GLY A 692 9.15 13.59 12.33
C GLY A 692 10.14 14.36 11.45
N LYS A 693 10.48 13.83 10.26
CA LYS A 693 11.47 14.42 9.36
C LYS A 693 11.09 14.24 7.89
N VAL A 694 11.60 15.13 7.05
CA VAL A 694 11.61 14.97 5.59
C VAL A 694 13.01 15.26 5.09
N VAL A 695 13.50 14.46 4.15
CA VAL A 695 14.84 14.57 3.58
C VAL A 695 14.74 14.90 2.11
N GLN A 696 15.43 15.96 1.69
CA GLN A 696 15.67 16.26 0.29
C GLN A 696 17.03 15.70 -0.14
N LEU A 697 17.01 14.83 -1.15
CA LEU A 697 18.20 14.33 -1.82
C LEU A 697 18.37 15.03 -3.17
N TRP A 698 19.62 15.32 -3.52
CA TRP A 698 19.97 16.00 -4.75
C TRP A 698 20.46 14.98 -5.78
N SER A 699 19.81 14.93 -6.93
CA SER A 699 20.36 14.18 -8.04
C SER A 699 21.65 14.84 -8.53
N ARG A 700 22.50 14.06 -9.20
CA ARG A 700 23.81 14.53 -9.67
C ARG A 700 24.01 14.20 -11.14
N GLY A 701 24.69 15.10 -11.83
CA GLY A 701 25.11 14.88 -13.20
C GLY A 701 25.95 13.61 -13.34
N LEU A 702 25.53 12.74 -14.26
CA LEU A 702 26.27 11.57 -14.68
C LEU A 702 27.21 11.91 -15.83
N ALA A 703 28.42 11.38 -15.76
CA ALA A 703 29.19 11.13 -16.96
C ALA A 703 29.09 9.63 -17.30
N VAL A 704 29.32 9.28 -18.57
CA VAL A 704 29.28 7.91 -19.13
C VAL A 704 30.54 7.69 -19.95
N VAL A 705 31.55 7.04 -19.38
CA VAL A 705 32.84 6.82 -20.05
C VAL A 705 32.84 5.53 -20.85
N THR A 706 33.16 5.68 -22.13
CA THR A 706 33.46 4.60 -23.05
C THR A 706 34.98 4.40 -23.08
N ALA A 707 35.43 3.23 -22.66
CA ALA A 707 36.81 2.78 -22.85
C ALA A 707 36.88 1.81 -24.05
N ARG A 708 37.87 2.00 -24.92
CA ARG A 708 38.17 1.16 -26.08
C ARG A 708 39.66 0.81 -26.05
N ALA A 709 39.98 -0.49 -26.04
CA ALA A 709 41.36 -0.96 -26.23
C ALA A 709 41.50 -1.58 -27.62
N THR A 710 42.57 -1.25 -28.33
CA THR A 710 43.01 -1.90 -29.58
C THR A 710 44.42 -2.45 -29.41
N PHE A 711 44.78 -3.41 -30.27
CA PHE A 711 46.07 -4.09 -30.24
C PHE A 711 46.64 -4.09 -31.66
N ASN A 712 47.91 -3.72 -31.81
CA ASN A 712 48.59 -3.75 -33.09
C ASN A 712 49.98 -4.41 -32.94
N PRO A 713 50.22 -5.57 -33.59
CA PRO A 713 49.27 -6.36 -34.38
C PRO A 713 48.17 -7.02 -33.53
N ASP A 714 47.01 -7.34 -34.13
CA ASP A 714 45.91 -8.09 -33.49
C ASP A 714 46.33 -9.49 -32.99
N LYS A 715 47.46 -10.01 -33.48
CA LYS A 715 48.05 -11.30 -33.11
C LYS A 715 49.55 -11.16 -32.92
N VAL A 716 50.05 -11.57 -31.75
CA VAL A 716 51.48 -11.53 -31.43
C VAL A 716 52.19 -12.75 -32.03
N ASN A 717 53.10 -12.52 -32.97
CA ASN A 717 53.98 -13.58 -33.48
C ASN A 717 55.17 -13.77 -32.53
N ILE A 718 55.15 -14.86 -31.76
CA ILE A 718 56.16 -15.22 -30.73
C ILE A 718 57.56 -15.51 -31.35
N LEU A 719 57.61 -15.80 -32.66
CA LEU A 719 58.87 -16.02 -33.39
C LEU A 719 59.49 -14.70 -33.86
N SER A 720 58.69 -13.66 -34.06
CA SER A 720 59.18 -12.32 -34.43
C SER A 720 59.59 -11.56 -33.16
N LYS A 721 60.89 -11.35 -32.99
CA LYS A 721 61.48 -10.68 -31.83
C LYS A 721 62.05 -9.33 -32.21
N THR A 722 61.15 -8.37 -32.41
CA THR A 722 61.45 -7.02 -32.90
C THR A 722 61.94 -6.05 -31.81
N CYS A 723 61.71 -6.35 -30.53
CA CYS A 723 62.03 -5.45 -29.43
C CYS A 723 63.12 -6.00 -28.51
N ARG A 724 63.77 -5.10 -27.76
CA ARG A 724 64.87 -5.43 -26.84
C ARG A 724 64.59 -4.93 -25.42
N VAL A 725 64.53 -5.85 -24.46
CA VAL A 725 64.31 -5.56 -23.03
C VAL A 725 65.45 -6.17 -22.22
N SER A 726 66.11 -5.35 -21.39
CA SER A 726 67.25 -5.77 -20.56
C SER A 726 68.29 -6.60 -21.34
N GLY A 727 68.62 -6.13 -22.55
CA GLY A 727 69.55 -6.78 -23.48
C GLY A 727 68.97 -7.94 -24.32
N ARG A 728 67.85 -8.55 -23.92
CA ARG A 728 67.23 -9.73 -24.57
C ARG A 728 66.25 -9.34 -25.67
N LEU A 729 66.28 -10.08 -26.79
CA LEU A 729 65.29 -9.96 -27.87
C LEU A 729 63.97 -10.65 -27.50
N VAL A 730 62.87 -9.90 -27.57
CA VAL A 730 61.51 -10.28 -27.19
C VAL A 730 60.50 -9.86 -28.27
N SER A 731 59.36 -10.54 -28.33
CA SER A 731 58.23 -10.08 -29.14
C SER A 731 57.51 -8.94 -28.41
N CYS A 732 57.05 -7.95 -29.16
CA CYS A 732 56.33 -6.80 -28.63
C CYS A 732 55.10 -6.50 -29.48
N PHE A 733 54.16 -5.76 -28.91
CA PHE A 733 53.00 -5.21 -29.59
C PHE A 733 52.57 -3.91 -28.92
N ASN A 734 51.94 -3.03 -29.68
CA ASN A 734 51.36 -1.81 -29.14
C ASN A 734 49.91 -2.07 -28.75
N THR A 735 49.48 -1.59 -27.58
CA THR A 735 48.08 -1.49 -27.22
C THR A 735 47.70 -0.03 -27.04
N THR A 736 46.66 0.41 -27.75
CA THR A 736 46.14 1.77 -27.62
C THR A 736 44.87 1.72 -26.80
N VAL A 737 44.81 2.50 -25.73
CA VAL A 737 43.65 2.60 -24.84
C VAL A 737 43.07 4.00 -24.96
N CYS A 738 41.86 4.06 -25.50
CA CYS A 738 41.12 5.28 -25.77
C CYS A 738 39.95 5.45 -24.80
N PHE A 739 39.74 6.66 -24.31
CA PHE A 739 38.65 7.03 -23.41
C PHE A 739 37.88 8.24 -23.96
N SER A 740 36.56 8.16 -23.96
CA SER A 740 35.65 9.30 -24.22
C SER A 740 34.52 9.30 -23.21
N ALA A 741 33.97 10.48 -22.87
CA ALA A 741 32.90 10.65 -21.90
C ALA A 741 31.68 11.36 -22.50
N THR A 742 30.49 10.82 -22.27
CA THR A 742 29.22 11.50 -22.53
C THR A 742 28.68 12.08 -21.22
N PHE A 743 28.31 13.35 -21.20
CA PHE A 743 27.83 14.06 -20.00
C PHE A 743 26.31 14.25 -20.01
N ARG A 744 25.72 14.16 -18.83
CA ARG A 744 24.28 14.20 -18.54
C ARG A 744 24.04 14.92 -17.21
N PRO A 745 23.48 16.14 -17.19
CA PRO A 745 23.11 16.96 -18.34
C PRO A 745 24.32 17.31 -19.22
N LYS A 746 24.04 17.77 -20.44
CA LYS A 746 25.07 18.13 -21.43
C LYS A 746 25.90 19.36 -21.03
N ILE A 747 25.48 20.10 -20.00
CA ILE A 747 26.12 21.31 -19.49
C ILE A 747 26.05 21.22 -17.96
N PRO A 748 27.13 21.48 -17.20
CA PRO A 748 28.47 21.87 -17.64
C PRO A 748 29.32 20.71 -18.19
N VAL A 749 30.06 20.96 -19.27
CA VAL A 749 31.03 19.99 -19.85
C VAL A 749 32.38 20.08 -19.14
N GLY A 750 32.46 19.59 -17.90
CA GLY A 750 33.72 19.48 -17.16
C GLY A 750 34.44 18.15 -17.46
N PRO A 751 35.74 18.12 -17.81
CA PRO A 751 36.45 16.87 -18.00
C PRO A 751 36.58 16.09 -16.67
N VAL A 752 36.24 14.80 -16.68
CA VAL A 752 36.30 13.97 -15.45
C VAL A 752 37.73 13.47 -15.23
N ALA A 753 38.25 13.70 -14.03
CA ALA A 753 39.48 13.07 -13.56
C ALA A 753 39.25 11.56 -13.37
N LEU A 754 40.04 10.76 -14.06
CA LEU A 754 39.92 9.31 -14.12
C LEU A 754 41.29 8.67 -13.86
N ARG A 755 41.34 7.69 -12.96
CA ARG A 755 42.54 6.91 -12.66
C ARG A 755 42.30 5.46 -13.04
N TYR A 756 43.07 4.96 -14.01
CA TYR A 756 42.92 3.60 -14.53
C TYR A 756 44.19 2.79 -14.36
N ASN A 757 44.01 1.50 -14.07
CA ASN A 757 45.07 0.51 -13.98
C ASN A 757 44.93 -0.43 -15.18
N LEU A 758 45.97 -0.58 -15.99
CA LEU A 758 46.11 -1.66 -16.97
C LEU A 758 46.88 -2.82 -16.32
N THR A 759 46.31 -4.02 -16.36
CA THR A 759 46.94 -5.23 -15.81
C THR A 759 47.06 -6.29 -16.90
N LEU A 760 48.30 -6.68 -17.20
CA LEU A 760 48.59 -7.80 -18.09
C LEU A 760 48.31 -9.13 -17.36
N ASP A 761 47.72 -10.09 -18.07
CA ASP A 761 47.36 -11.42 -17.55
C ASP A 761 46.56 -11.39 -16.24
N ALA A 762 45.54 -10.52 -16.16
CA ALA A 762 44.72 -10.37 -14.95
C ALA A 762 43.93 -11.63 -14.55
N ASP A 763 43.87 -12.66 -15.41
CA ASP A 763 43.26 -13.96 -15.17
C ASP A 763 44.19 -14.98 -14.48
N LEU A 764 45.38 -14.57 -14.05
CA LEU A 764 46.30 -15.37 -13.22
C LEU A 764 45.72 -15.66 -11.82
N GLN A 765 44.80 -16.62 -11.75
CA GLN A 765 44.51 -17.38 -10.54
C GLN A 765 45.59 -18.45 -10.34
N SER A 766 46.02 -18.64 -9.08
CA SER A 766 47.05 -19.59 -8.62
C SER A 766 48.54 -19.21 -8.78
N SER A 767 49.09 -18.73 -7.66
CA SER A 767 50.37 -19.07 -6.98
C SER A 767 51.70 -19.39 -7.68
N ARG A 768 51.82 -19.74 -8.98
CA ARG A 768 53.11 -20.21 -9.56
C ARG A 768 53.49 -19.74 -10.97
N VAL A 769 52.71 -18.88 -11.63
CA VAL A 769 53.00 -18.46 -13.01
C VAL A 769 53.45 -17.00 -13.09
N THR A 770 54.68 -16.77 -13.56
CA THR A 770 55.20 -15.43 -13.91
C THR A 770 54.41 -14.81 -15.05
N SER A 771 54.19 -13.49 -15.02
CA SER A 771 53.46 -12.75 -16.07
C SER A 771 54.02 -13.06 -17.47
N ARG A 772 53.15 -13.29 -18.46
CA ARG A 772 53.60 -13.56 -19.84
C ARG A 772 54.03 -12.29 -20.59
N GLY A 773 53.88 -11.12 -19.97
CA GLY A 773 54.45 -9.87 -20.46
C GLY A 773 54.47 -8.75 -19.43
N GLN A 774 55.17 -7.68 -19.78
CA GLN A 774 55.43 -6.49 -18.98
C GLN A 774 55.29 -5.21 -19.82
N PHE A 775 55.08 -4.07 -19.18
CA PHE A 775 55.21 -2.75 -19.79
C PHE A 775 56.69 -2.28 -19.81
N SER A 776 56.95 -1.09 -20.35
CA SER A 776 58.29 -0.49 -20.46
C SER A 776 58.98 -0.24 -19.12
N ASN A 777 58.22 0.02 -18.06
CA ASN A 777 58.72 0.13 -16.67
C ASN A 777 59.05 -1.23 -16.02
N SER A 778 59.00 -2.34 -16.79
CA SER A 778 59.13 -3.72 -16.31
C SER A 778 58.07 -4.23 -15.35
N GLU A 779 56.98 -3.47 -15.16
CA GLU A 779 55.85 -3.90 -14.35
C GLU A 779 54.77 -4.64 -15.15
N ARG A 780 54.01 -5.47 -14.45
CA ARG A 780 52.79 -6.12 -14.97
C ARG A 780 51.58 -5.18 -14.94
N VAL A 781 51.62 -4.16 -14.08
CA VAL A 781 50.55 -3.20 -13.83
C VAL A 781 51.05 -1.80 -14.16
N LEU A 782 50.26 -1.05 -14.92
CA LEU A 782 50.48 0.38 -15.15
C LEU A 782 49.28 1.15 -14.62
N GLN A 783 49.51 2.18 -13.82
CA GLN A 783 48.47 3.09 -13.33
C GLN A 783 48.68 4.47 -13.95
N LYS A 784 47.60 5.10 -14.42
CA LYS A 784 47.65 6.45 -15.00
C LYS A 784 46.43 7.27 -14.63
N ASP A 785 46.69 8.55 -14.38
CA ASP A 785 45.68 9.58 -14.18
C ASP A 785 45.47 10.36 -15.48
N ILE A 786 44.22 10.49 -15.90
CA ILE A 786 43.79 11.20 -17.13
C ILE A 786 42.59 12.10 -16.84
N ARG A 787 42.35 13.06 -17.74
CA ARG A 787 41.15 13.90 -17.74
C ARG A 787 40.35 13.62 -19.00
N VAL A 788 39.22 12.95 -18.87
CA VAL A 788 38.41 12.49 -20.02
C VAL A 788 37.30 13.50 -20.31
N SER A 789 37.16 13.87 -21.58
CA SER A 789 36.15 14.79 -22.08
C SER A 789 35.27 14.11 -23.13
N THR A 790 34.42 14.88 -23.82
CA THR A 790 33.68 14.41 -25.00
C THR A 790 34.59 14.03 -26.18
N ARG A 791 35.80 14.60 -26.25
CA ARG A 791 36.83 14.19 -27.22
C ARG A 791 37.54 12.93 -26.73
N GLU A 792 37.76 11.99 -27.63
CA GLU A 792 38.46 10.74 -27.34
C GLU A 792 39.95 11.02 -27.06
N LEU A 793 40.42 10.56 -25.90
CA LEU A 793 41.81 10.64 -25.45
C LEU A 793 42.41 9.24 -25.53
N CYS A 794 43.43 9.06 -26.37
CA CYS A 794 44.09 7.77 -26.61
C CYS A 794 45.53 7.79 -26.12
N ASP A 795 45.90 6.79 -25.32
CA ASP A 795 47.26 6.49 -24.90
C ASP A 795 47.74 5.20 -25.58
N ALA A 796 48.93 5.22 -26.18
CA ALA A 796 49.59 4.01 -26.70
C ALA A 796 50.62 3.48 -25.70
N TYR A 797 50.61 2.16 -25.50
CA TYR A 797 51.52 1.44 -24.61
C TYR A 797 52.21 0.31 -25.37
N GLU A 798 53.53 0.28 -25.29
CA GLU A 798 54.32 -0.85 -25.76
C GLU A 798 54.31 -1.96 -24.71
N VAL A 799 53.96 -3.18 -25.13
CA VAL A 799 53.89 -4.37 -24.28
C VAL A 799 54.89 -5.41 -24.77
N PHE A 800 55.74 -5.87 -23.85
CA PHE A 800 56.81 -6.82 -24.13
C PHE A 800 56.40 -8.21 -23.65
N SER A 801 56.42 -9.18 -24.56
CA SER A 801 56.13 -10.59 -24.27
C SER A 801 57.36 -11.27 -23.66
N LEU A 802 57.19 -11.83 -22.46
CA LEU A 802 58.21 -12.60 -21.73
C LEU A 802 58.16 -14.09 -22.07
N ILE A 803 57.33 -14.49 -23.05
CA ILE A 803 57.18 -15.89 -23.47
C ILE A 803 58.50 -16.40 -24.07
N SER A 804 59.11 -17.38 -23.41
CA SER A 804 60.25 -18.14 -23.95
C SER A 804 59.78 -19.48 -24.52
N LYS A 805 60.55 -20.08 -25.43
CA LYS A 805 60.25 -21.39 -26.05
C LYS A 805 59.93 -22.50 -25.03
N ARG A 806 60.46 -22.43 -23.80
CA ARG A 806 60.22 -23.41 -22.71
C ARG A 806 58.78 -23.45 -22.20
N LEU A 807 58.02 -22.36 -22.31
CA LEU A 807 56.62 -22.30 -21.86
C LEU A 807 55.62 -22.84 -22.90
N TYR A 808 56.10 -23.25 -24.08
CA TYR A 808 55.25 -23.74 -25.18
C TYR A 808 55.37 -25.26 -25.39
N SER A 809 56.34 -25.93 -24.73
CA SER A 809 56.59 -27.37 -24.92
C SER A 809 55.71 -28.29 -24.08
N GLU A 810 54.87 -27.77 -23.19
CA GLU A 810 53.89 -28.57 -22.40
C GLU A 810 52.50 -28.64 -23.04
N SER A 811 52.28 -28.02 -24.21
CA SER A 811 51.00 -28.04 -24.93
C SER A 811 51.19 -28.34 -26.42
N THR A 812 51.64 -29.54 -26.75
CA THR A 812 51.66 -30.06 -28.13
C THR A 812 50.30 -30.60 -28.56
N THR A 813 49.37 -29.68 -28.83
CA THR A 813 48.21 -29.89 -29.72
C THR A 813 48.02 -28.64 -30.57
N ASN A 814 47.53 -28.82 -31.81
CA ASN A 814 47.37 -27.74 -32.79
C ASN A 814 46.20 -26.79 -32.44
N ASP A 815 46.33 -26.01 -31.37
CA ASP A 815 45.37 -24.99 -30.99
C ASP A 815 45.72 -23.62 -31.61
N TYR A 816 45.00 -23.30 -32.69
CA TYR A 816 44.94 -21.95 -33.23
C TYR A 816 44.30 -21.02 -32.21
N VAL A 817 45.10 -20.18 -31.55
CA VAL A 817 44.59 -19.11 -30.66
C VAL A 817 43.87 -18.05 -31.50
N ARG A 818 42.57 -18.27 -31.73
CA ARG A 818 41.65 -17.23 -32.22
C ARG A 818 41.51 -16.17 -31.15
N SER A 819 41.69 -14.91 -31.54
CA SER A 819 41.30 -13.74 -30.77
C SER A 819 39.79 -13.81 -30.44
N PRO A 820 39.39 -13.80 -29.16
CA PRO A 820 37.97 -13.75 -28.81
C PRO A 820 37.36 -12.38 -29.19
N PRO A 821 36.05 -12.31 -29.49
CA PRO A 821 35.39 -11.05 -29.78
C PRO A 821 35.36 -10.11 -28.56
N SER A 822 35.16 -8.82 -28.83
CA SER A 822 35.30 -7.71 -27.88
C SER A 822 34.34 -7.79 -26.67
N HIS A 823 34.85 -8.26 -25.54
CA HIS A 823 34.13 -8.22 -24.26
C HIS A 823 34.23 -6.84 -23.59
N ARG A 824 33.14 -6.05 -23.64
CA ARG A 824 32.95 -4.86 -22.80
C ARG A 824 32.63 -5.26 -21.35
N LYS A 825 33.44 -4.82 -20.39
CA LYS A 825 33.09 -4.76 -18.95
C LYS A 825 33.62 -3.47 -18.30
N THR A 826 32.73 -2.79 -17.57
CA THR A 826 32.94 -1.63 -16.68
C THR A 826 33.06 -2.12 -15.23
N GLN A 827 33.57 -1.41 -14.21
CA GLN A 827 33.25 -0.08 -13.63
C GLN A 827 34.43 0.38 -12.71
N PRO A 828 34.37 1.48 -11.91
CA PRO A 828 33.35 2.53 -11.72
C PRO A 828 33.78 3.84 -12.43
N PHE A 829 33.17 5.02 -12.24
CA PHE A 829 31.98 5.45 -11.48
C PHE A 829 30.97 6.03 -12.48
N PHE A 830 30.48 5.15 -13.36
CA PHE A 830 29.98 5.48 -14.70
C PHE A 830 28.85 4.51 -15.10
N GLN A 831 27.84 4.99 -15.86
CA GLN A 831 26.68 4.18 -16.25
C GLN A 831 27.08 2.96 -17.12
N PRO A 832 26.74 1.71 -16.73
CA PRO A 832 27.15 0.53 -17.47
C PRO A 832 26.22 0.21 -18.66
N LYS A 833 26.51 0.75 -19.86
CA LYS A 833 25.83 0.29 -21.09
C LYS A 833 26.21 -1.15 -21.44
N ARG A 834 25.30 -2.11 -21.20
CA ARG A 834 25.22 -3.37 -21.96
C ARG A 834 24.10 -3.26 -23.01
N GLY A 835 24.40 -3.69 -24.23
CA GLY A 835 23.66 -3.25 -25.42
C GLY A 835 22.62 -4.25 -25.95
N VAL A 836 21.92 -3.83 -27.01
CA VAL A 836 20.89 -4.63 -27.68
C VAL A 836 21.05 -4.57 -29.21
N THR A 837 20.71 -5.71 -29.85
CA THR A 837 20.42 -5.95 -31.28
C THR A 837 21.49 -5.72 -32.37
N LYS A 838 21.77 -6.80 -33.10
CA LYS A 838 22.23 -6.77 -34.50
C LYS A 838 21.04 -6.42 -35.41
N SER A 839 21.24 -5.54 -36.38
CA SER A 839 20.44 -5.56 -37.61
C SER A 839 20.93 -6.68 -38.52
N ARG A 840 20.00 -7.49 -39.04
CA ARG A 840 20.24 -8.34 -40.21
C ARG A 840 19.54 -7.67 -41.39
N ASN A 841 20.30 -7.28 -42.42
CA ASN A 841 19.75 -7.22 -43.76
C ASN A 841 20.07 -8.51 -44.49
N ILE A 842 19.19 -8.82 -45.44
CA ILE A 842 19.12 -10.05 -46.22
C ILE A 842 20.18 -10.02 -47.31
N ASP A 843 20.75 -11.17 -47.65
CA ASP A 843 20.87 -11.56 -49.05
C ASP A 843 20.76 -13.08 -49.20
N LYS A 844 19.86 -13.50 -50.09
CA LYS A 844 19.74 -14.88 -50.60
C LYS A 844 20.58 -14.96 -51.87
N ILE A 845 21.48 -15.94 -51.99
CA ILE A 845 21.80 -16.56 -53.28
C ILE A 845 21.87 -18.08 -53.07
N ASN A 846 21.31 -18.82 -54.02
CA ASN A 846 21.14 -20.27 -53.97
C ASN A 846 22.46 -21.02 -54.15
N HIS A 847 22.65 -22.14 -53.44
CA HIS A 847 22.43 -23.47 -54.03
C HIS A 847 22.20 -24.54 -52.96
#